data_AF-A0A2V4QBH0-F1
#
_entry.id   AF-A0A2V4QBH0-F1
#
_cell.length_a   1.000
_cell.length_b   1.000
_cell.length_c   1.000
_cell.angle_alpha   90.00
_cell.angle_beta   90.00
_cell.angle_gamma   90.00
#
_symmetry.space_group_name_H-M   'P 1'
#
loop_
_entity.id
_entity.type
_entity.pdbx_description
1 polymer ?
#
loop_
_entity_poly.entity_id
_entity_poly.type
_entity_poly.pdbx_seq_one_letter_code
_entity_poly.pdbx_strand_id
1 'polypeptide(L)'
;MATRKLKRKALFIDDAFARPTVSDFQKQTVLLRRFLKDNVETRVWFDEQFGLDGDPSGRLYFEPLTSKPEEILRFWSMRNKSPSKSQLVKQVFSNLVEELSQHHKPLSKIERILKSKGWSVVKTPSLPDLDLVETDVSLIVIDYLLSNEVPDDIEGKVAESIAFLKSVITRAKQEEGCTHPFVILISSLPNLAENDAYNFRKCSSTPGGFFRFVRKLTAEAEFSDAVDTFSLQEVELKKFRSVHVSLERAISSAAHNLLEQIEGLELEDLATLYTAQLVTEKEPLSDYLGWLSGQLLTASIQKDITLAEKSMDLPPESYEVLLGHCEPTQNVSNLFSDFSSVKPASGELFRNKHKQRQIRFGDLFVKLSSKTANGSGKEAIVNAPDATFLMVISQTCDLLQGKITNGQVLCVQGSGLQVEPTEIELLRATIKQMGSDGDILIRNGEKFTQIEWGNKNLLTVDQKTLSKELGFSYLGRLNEIYALEVQHTALHQLGRIGVPIVPGYRVFFGAVEIRVFSAKSELSDYFFSLNNSSVLAVLRSEKIASSIKQRLLFSGELHRWLSDRLSEMLLKEGFPNGLIKNVTDISAALKSVESFSTLVKFKEGMIDGFSREPITELGEDKVQSIPNGVLIVLKDLPRVEKNIPSPRVQITFLPSIQFHKGSVDI
;
A
#
# COMPACT_ATOMS: atom_id res chain seq x y z
N MET A 1 11.32 42.19 -19.90
CA MET A 1 11.98 42.15 -18.58
C MET A 1 12.30 40.71 -18.25
N ALA A 2 13.59 40.32 -18.29
CA ALA A 2 14.00 38.98 -17.94
C ALA A 2 13.82 38.76 -16.43
N THR A 3 12.95 37.82 -16.05
CA THR A 3 12.80 37.36 -14.67
C THR A 3 14.15 36.86 -14.15
N ARG A 4 14.76 37.63 -13.25
CA ARG A 4 15.97 37.25 -12.50
C ARG A 4 15.60 35.98 -11.71
N LYS A 5 15.96 34.78 -12.22
CA LYS A 5 15.78 33.52 -11.48
C LYS A 5 16.44 33.69 -10.11
N LEU A 6 15.65 33.74 -9.04
CA LEU A 6 16.17 33.69 -7.68
C LEU A 6 17.04 32.42 -7.57
N LYS A 7 18.31 32.59 -7.19
CA LYS A 7 19.20 31.46 -6.96
C LYS A 7 18.73 30.74 -5.70
N ARG A 8 18.46 29.44 -5.81
CA ARG A 8 18.08 28.59 -4.68
C ARG A 8 19.22 28.55 -3.67
N LYS A 9 18.92 28.56 -2.37
CA LYS A 9 19.95 28.57 -1.31
C LYS A 9 20.07 27.22 -0.61
N ALA A 10 21.31 26.82 -0.36
CA ALA A 10 21.67 25.60 0.34
C ALA A 10 22.57 25.93 1.54
N LEU A 11 22.24 25.38 2.71
CA LEU A 11 23.08 25.45 3.91
C LEU A 11 23.86 24.14 4.03
N PHE A 12 25.19 24.23 4.12
CA PHE A 12 26.07 23.07 4.24
C PHE A 12 26.84 23.14 5.56
N ILE A 13 26.49 22.23 6.48
CA ILE A 13 27.01 22.13 7.83
C ILE A 13 27.92 20.90 7.92
N ASP A 14 29.22 21.11 8.10
CA ASP A 14 30.22 20.05 8.24
C ASP A 14 31.41 20.55 9.06
N ASP A 15 31.81 19.80 10.08
CA ASP A 15 32.89 20.17 11.00
C ASP A 15 34.25 20.23 10.28
N ALA A 16 34.42 19.52 9.16
CA ALA A 16 35.63 19.58 8.36
C ALA A 16 35.89 20.99 7.79
N PHE A 17 34.89 21.87 7.71
CA PHE A 17 35.11 23.28 7.35
C PHE A 17 35.89 24.06 8.42
N ALA A 18 35.94 23.56 9.67
CA ALA A 18 36.71 24.14 10.77
C ALA A 18 38.17 23.65 10.82
N ARG A 19 38.60 22.81 9.86
CA ARG A 19 39.95 22.24 9.82
C ARG A 19 40.91 23.06 8.93
N PRO A 20 42.20 23.19 9.30
CA PRO A 20 42.92 22.49 10.37
C PRO A 20 42.62 23.01 11.79
N THR A 21 42.65 22.10 12.77
CA THR A 21 42.51 22.44 14.19
C THR A 21 43.84 22.86 14.84
N VAL A 22 43.80 23.38 16.07
CA VAL A 22 45.00 23.68 16.88
C VAL A 22 45.88 22.44 17.06
N SER A 23 45.26 21.28 17.33
CA SER A 23 45.96 19.99 17.47
C SER A 23 46.70 19.60 16.19
N ASP A 24 46.05 19.77 15.03
CA ASP A 24 46.64 19.45 13.74
C ASP A 24 47.84 20.34 13.41
N PHE A 25 47.75 21.63 13.75
CA PHE A 25 48.84 22.58 13.59
C PHE A 25 50.01 22.30 14.56
N GLN A 26 49.72 21.94 15.82
CA GLN A 26 50.73 21.60 16.81
C GLN A 26 51.61 20.42 16.39
N LYS A 27 51.03 19.40 15.73
CA LYS A 27 51.78 18.25 15.17
C LYS A 27 52.84 18.69 14.15
N GLN A 28 52.61 19.77 13.41
CA GLN A 28 53.53 20.28 12.36
C GLN A 28 54.49 21.36 12.86
N THR A 29 54.35 21.79 14.12
CA THR A 29 55.11 22.92 14.67
C THR A 29 56.62 22.66 14.66
N VAL A 30 57.06 21.42 14.88
CA VAL A 30 58.51 21.06 14.87
C VAL A 30 59.13 21.27 13.48
N LEU A 31 58.42 20.86 12.42
CA LEU A 31 58.87 21.05 11.04
C LEU A 31 58.82 22.53 10.65
N LEU A 32 57.80 23.25 11.11
CA LEU A 32 57.66 24.69 10.86
C LEU A 32 58.80 25.48 11.50
N ARG A 33 59.19 25.16 12.74
CA ARG A 33 60.35 25.79 13.42
C ARG A 33 61.63 25.64 12.60
N ARG A 34 61.89 24.44 12.11
CA ARG A 34 63.07 24.15 11.28
C ARG A 34 63.04 24.95 9.98
N PHE A 35 61.89 24.99 9.32
CA PHE A 35 61.71 25.72 8.08
C PHE A 35 61.87 27.24 8.22
N LEU A 36 61.32 27.84 9.28
CA LEU A 36 61.44 29.29 9.55
C LEU A 36 62.85 29.70 9.95
N LYS A 37 63.64 28.79 10.54
CA LYS A 37 65.07 29.01 10.81
C LYS A 37 65.90 29.12 9.52
N ASP A 38 65.56 28.31 8.54
CA ASP A 38 66.27 28.23 7.26
C ASP A 38 65.77 29.27 6.23
N ASN A 39 64.60 29.89 6.45
CA ASN A 39 63.97 30.84 5.51
C ASN A 39 63.58 32.16 6.20
N VAL A 40 64.52 33.10 6.26
CA VAL A 40 64.38 34.38 6.97
C VAL A 40 63.25 35.27 6.42
N GLU A 41 63.06 35.32 5.10
CA GLU A 41 62.00 36.14 4.47
C GLU A 41 60.59 35.66 4.86
N THR A 42 60.39 34.34 4.94
CA THR A 42 59.10 33.77 5.36
C THR A 42 58.86 33.92 6.85
N ARG A 43 59.92 33.96 7.67
CA ARG A 43 59.84 34.29 9.09
C ARG A 43 59.36 35.73 9.31
N VAL A 44 59.97 36.72 8.65
CA VAL A 44 59.56 38.13 8.76
C VAL A 44 58.08 38.30 8.36
N TRP A 45 57.66 37.63 7.29
CA TRP A 45 56.24 37.62 6.90
C TRP A 45 55.33 36.99 7.96
N PHE A 46 55.77 35.91 8.61
CA PHE A 46 55.02 35.26 9.69
C PHE A 46 54.87 36.17 10.92
N ASP A 47 55.96 36.83 11.30
CA ASP A 47 56.04 37.77 12.42
C ASP A 47 55.10 38.97 12.18
N GLU A 48 55.13 39.55 10.98
CA GLU A 48 54.28 40.69 10.59
C GLU A 48 52.79 40.35 10.50
N GLN A 49 52.42 39.19 9.94
CA GLN A 49 51.01 38.87 9.67
C GLN A 49 50.26 38.33 10.88
N PHE A 50 50.96 37.65 11.79
CA PHE A 50 50.37 36.99 12.96
C PHE A 50 50.85 37.55 14.30
N GLY A 51 51.65 38.63 14.29
CA GLY A 51 52.10 39.33 15.49
C GLY A 51 53.00 38.47 16.37
N LEU A 52 53.87 37.68 15.77
CA LEU A 52 54.80 36.81 16.50
C LEU A 52 56.09 37.59 16.81
N ASP A 53 56.61 37.41 18.02
CA ASP A 53 57.85 38.06 18.46
C ASP A 53 58.78 37.02 19.11
N GLY A 54 60.09 37.17 18.88
CA GLY A 54 61.13 36.29 19.41
C GLY A 54 61.71 35.23 18.45
N ASP A 55 62.37 34.22 19.02
CA ASP A 55 63.01 33.12 18.27
C ASP A 55 61.97 32.05 17.88
N PRO A 56 61.87 31.65 16.59
CA PRO A 56 61.04 30.54 16.14
C PRO A 56 61.21 29.25 16.94
N SER A 57 62.39 29.02 17.50
CA SER A 57 62.71 27.85 18.33
C SER A 57 62.03 27.89 19.72
N GLY A 58 61.54 29.06 20.14
CA GLY A 58 60.88 29.28 21.42
C GLY A 58 59.55 28.55 21.56
N ARG A 59 59.25 28.09 22.78
CA ARG A 59 57.98 27.39 23.07
C ARG A 59 56.75 28.27 22.84
N LEU A 60 56.84 29.55 23.16
CA LEU A 60 55.74 30.53 23.10
C LEU A 60 55.63 31.26 21.75
N TYR A 61 56.55 31.00 20.81
CA TYR A 61 56.60 31.75 19.55
C TYR A 61 55.33 31.61 18.70
N PHE A 62 54.67 30.45 18.72
CA PHE A 62 53.39 30.25 18.01
C PHE A 62 52.16 30.47 18.89
N GLU A 63 52.33 30.89 20.15
CA GLU A 63 51.22 31.06 21.09
C GLU A 63 50.13 32.01 20.58
N PRO A 64 50.44 33.17 19.96
CA PRO A 64 49.41 34.06 19.39
C PRO A 64 48.59 33.40 18.28
N LEU A 65 49.17 32.43 17.57
CA LEU A 65 48.51 31.68 16.50
C LEU A 65 47.72 30.49 17.06
N THR A 66 48.25 29.78 18.06
CA THR A 66 47.61 28.58 18.64
C THR A 66 46.55 28.88 19.70
N SER A 67 46.51 30.11 20.23
CA SER A 67 45.54 30.52 21.25
C SER A 67 44.15 30.87 20.69
N LYS A 68 44.04 31.10 19.37
CA LYS A 68 42.77 31.37 18.68
C LYS A 68 42.59 30.45 17.47
N PRO A 69 41.58 29.56 17.43
CA PRO A 69 41.32 28.69 16.27
C PRO A 69 41.11 29.46 14.96
N GLU A 70 40.54 30.66 15.02
CA GLU A 70 40.30 31.53 13.87
C GLU A 70 41.59 31.98 13.19
N GLU A 71 42.66 32.24 13.96
CA GLU A 71 43.95 32.67 13.43
C GLU A 71 44.68 31.52 12.71
N ILE A 72 44.47 30.27 13.12
CA ILE A 72 44.95 29.09 12.40
C ILE A 72 44.26 28.94 11.05
N LEU A 73 42.94 29.14 11.01
CA LEU A 73 42.18 29.11 9.76
C LEU A 73 42.58 30.27 8.83
N ARG A 74 42.81 31.46 9.39
CA ARG A 74 43.34 32.63 8.67
C ARG A 74 44.73 32.33 8.10
N PHE A 75 45.64 31.78 8.91
CA PHE A 75 46.95 31.32 8.45
C PHE A 75 46.81 30.32 7.31
N TRP A 76 45.97 29.30 7.49
CA TRP A 76 45.76 28.27 6.48
C TRP A 76 45.28 28.89 5.17
N SER A 77 44.35 29.85 5.19
CA SER A 77 43.88 30.56 4.00
C SER A 77 44.96 31.40 3.31
N MET A 78 45.92 31.93 4.08
CA MET A 78 46.98 32.83 3.60
C MET A 78 48.28 32.13 3.25
N ARG A 79 48.45 30.85 3.55
CA ARG A 79 49.71 30.10 3.38
C ARG A 79 50.37 30.23 2.00
N ASN A 80 49.58 30.33 0.94
CA ASN A 80 50.06 30.45 -0.45
C ASN A 80 50.53 31.87 -0.81
N LYS A 81 50.24 32.87 0.04
CA LYS A 81 50.72 34.26 -0.07
C LYS A 81 52.08 34.48 0.60
N SER A 82 52.61 33.47 1.29
CA SER A 82 53.95 33.53 1.89
C SER A 82 55.04 33.66 0.81
N PRO A 83 56.19 34.29 1.11
CA PRO A 83 57.32 34.39 0.18
C PRO A 83 57.80 33.04 -0.35
N SER A 84 57.82 32.00 0.50
CA SER A 84 58.18 30.63 0.11
C SER A 84 57.05 29.85 -0.61
N LYS A 85 55.84 30.42 -0.76
CA LYS A 85 54.69 29.87 -1.51
C LYS A 85 54.49 28.35 -1.30
N SER A 86 54.63 27.57 -2.37
CA SER A 86 54.42 26.12 -2.37
C SER A 86 55.50 25.33 -1.61
N GLN A 87 56.65 25.93 -1.31
CA GLN A 87 57.75 25.27 -0.61
C GLN A 87 57.41 25.06 0.88
N LEU A 88 56.78 26.05 1.52
CA LEU A 88 56.25 25.93 2.89
C LEU A 88 55.24 24.78 2.99
N VAL A 89 54.33 24.70 2.02
CA VAL A 89 53.29 23.67 1.98
C VAL A 89 53.88 22.28 1.74
N LYS A 90 54.85 22.16 0.82
CA LYS A 90 55.48 20.86 0.47
C LYS A 90 56.44 20.33 1.53
N GLN A 91 57.14 21.20 2.27
CA GLN A 91 58.18 20.77 3.22
C GLN A 91 57.67 20.65 4.67
N VAL A 92 56.66 21.43 5.04
CA VAL A 92 56.15 21.48 6.42
C VAL A 92 54.78 20.83 6.54
N PHE A 93 53.88 21.12 5.60
CA PHE A 93 52.47 20.75 5.72
C PHE A 93 52.03 19.66 4.74
N SER A 94 52.95 18.91 4.11
CA SER A 94 52.60 17.89 3.10
C SER A 94 51.61 16.87 3.65
N ASN A 95 51.89 16.33 4.83
CA ASN A 95 51.07 15.30 5.48
C ASN A 95 49.70 15.86 5.88
N LEU A 96 49.68 17.07 6.44
CA LEU A 96 48.44 17.75 6.82
C LEU A 96 47.59 18.11 5.59
N VAL A 97 48.21 18.51 4.48
CA VAL A 97 47.50 18.76 3.22
C VAL A 97 46.93 17.47 2.65
N GLU A 98 47.67 16.37 2.70
CA GLU A 98 47.17 15.05 2.25
C GLU A 98 45.97 14.61 3.09
N GLU A 99 46.07 14.65 4.42
CA GLU A 99 44.96 14.32 5.35
C GLU A 99 43.74 15.22 5.12
N LEU A 100 43.92 16.55 5.10
CA LEU A 100 42.82 17.49 4.85
C LEU A 100 42.23 17.33 3.45
N SER A 101 43.05 17.03 2.45
CA SER A 101 42.56 16.80 1.09
C SER A 101 41.65 15.58 1.01
N GLN A 102 41.90 14.53 1.81
CA GLN A 102 41.02 13.35 1.85
C GLN A 102 39.64 13.70 2.42
N HIS A 103 39.56 14.55 3.46
CA HIS A 103 38.30 15.00 4.05
C HIS A 103 37.59 16.08 3.22
N HIS A 104 38.32 17.01 2.60
CA HIS A 104 37.74 18.12 1.82
C HIS A 104 37.38 17.73 0.38
N LYS A 105 37.97 16.68 -0.19
CA LYS A 105 37.70 16.26 -1.57
C LYS A 105 36.23 15.84 -1.79
N PRO A 106 35.58 15.06 -0.91
CA PRO A 106 34.13 14.80 -1.02
C PRO A 106 33.28 16.07 -0.90
N LEU A 107 33.58 16.95 0.06
CA LEU A 107 32.79 18.17 0.32
C LEU A 107 32.90 19.19 -0.82
N SER A 108 34.10 19.39 -1.36
CA SER A 108 34.32 20.26 -2.52
C SER A 108 33.62 19.75 -3.78
N LYS A 109 33.48 18.42 -3.94
CA LYS A 109 32.69 17.83 -5.02
C LYS A 109 31.20 18.13 -4.85
N ILE A 110 30.66 17.95 -3.64
CA ILE A 110 29.26 18.29 -3.32
C ILE A 110 29.00 19.77 -3.60
N GLU A 111 29.88 20.66 -3.14
CA GLU A 111 29.79 22.10 -3.42
C GLU A 111 29.78 22.40 -4.92
N ARG A 112 30.62 21.71 -5.71
CA ARG A 112 30.67 21.86 -7.16
C ARG A 112 29.37 21.41 -7.84
N ILE A 113 28.77 20.30 -7.38
CA ILE A 113 27.48 19.79 -7.89
C ILE A 113 26.36 20.77 -7.59
N LEU A 114 26.31 21.32 -6.36
CA LEU A 114 25.31 22.32 -6.00
C LEU A 114 25.46 23.60 -6.85
N LYS A 115 26.69 24.08 -7.02
CA LYS A 115 26.97 25.27 -7.85
C LYS A 115 26.65 25.04 -9.33
N SER A 116 26.94 23.86 -9.90
CA SER A 116 26.62 23.55 -11.30
C SER A 116 25.11 23.51 -11.53
N LYS A 117 24.34 23.12 -10.52
CA LYS A 117 22.86 23.12 -10.52
C LYS A 117 22.24 24.47 -10.14
N GLY A 118 23.05 25.52 -9.96
CA GLY A 118 22.59 26.89 -9.73
C GLY A 118 22.27 27.25 -8.28
N TRP A 119 22.69 26.44 -7.30
CA TRP A 119 22.51 26.72 -5.88
C TRP A 119 23.57 27.71 -5.35
N SER A 120 23.14 28.60 -4.46
CA SER A 120 24.01 29.42 -3.63
C SER A 120 24.29 28.66 -2.32
N VAL A 121 25.54 28.30 -2.08
CA VAL A 121 25.94 27.46 -0.94
C VAL A 121 26.52 28.34 0.18
N VAL A 122 25.88 28.31 1.35
CA VAL A 122 26.38 28.88 2.60
C VAL A 122 27.01 27.76 3.41
N LYS A 123 28.27 27.91 3.82
CA LYS A 123 29.03 26.87 4.54
C LYS A 123 29.23 27.29 5.99
N THR A 124 28.89 26.40 6.92
CA THR A 124 29.14 26.64 8.35
C THR A 124 29.87 25.43 8.96
N PRO A 125 30.91 25.67 9.78
CA PRO A 125 31.64 24.60 10.46
C PRO A 125 30.87 24.01 11.66
N SER A 126 29.88 24.74 12.15
CA SER A 126 29.03 24.37 13.29
C SER A 126 27.58 24.70 12.99
N LEU A 127 26.68 24.24 13.86
CA LEU A 127 25.27 24.62 13.83
C LEU A 127 25.17 26.15 13.99
N PRO A 128 24.55 26.87 13.04
CA PRO A 128 24.30 28.30 13.17
C PRO A 128 23.13 28.54 14.13
N ASP A 129 23.04 29.75 14.68
CA ASP A 129 21.83 30.19 15.38
C ASP A 129 20.64 30.23 14.41
N LEU A 130 19.44 29.91 14.91
CA LEU A 130 18.22 29.84 14.10
C LEU A 130 17.97 31.15 13.34
N ASP A 131 18.20 32.30 13.97
CA ASP A 131 17.97 33.63 13.40
C ASP A 131 18.92 33.96 12.23
N LEU A 132 20.08 33.31 12.18
CA LEU A 132 21.05 33.46 11.09
C LEU A 132 20.71 32.59 9.87
N VAL A 133 19.82 31.61 10.03
CA VAL A 133 19.35 30.77 8.93
C VAL A 133 18.27 31.53 8.18
N GLU A 134 18.56 31.92 6.94
CA GLU A 134 17.61 32.61 6.06
C GLU A 134 16.34 31.77 5.79
N THR A 135 15.22 32.45 5.56
CA THR A 135 13.89 31.83 5.39
C THR A 135 13.69 31.11 4.04
N ASP A 136 14.54 31.43 3.05
CA ASP A 136 14.50 30.88 1.68
C ASP A 136 15.50 29.73 1.44
N VAL A 137 16.05 29.14 2.52
CA VAL A 137 16.90 27.94 2.43
C VAL A 137 16.05 26.73 2.08
N SER A 138 16.20 26.22 0.85
CA SER A 138 15.45 25.05 0.35
C SER A 138 16.20 23.72 0.53
N LEU A 139 17.49 23.74 0.87
CA LEU A 139 18.32 22.56 1.03
C LEU A 139 19.24 22.71 2.25
N ILE A 140 19.29 21.70 3.11
CA ILE A 140 20.24 21.60 4.22
C ILE A 140 21.03 20.31 4.03
N VAL A 141 22.34 20.44 3.93
CA VAL A 141 23.28 19.33 3.93
C VAL A 141 23.97 19.33 5.28
N ILE A 142 23.85 18.25 6.05
CA ILE A 142 24.36 18.17 7.41
C ILE A 142 25.14 16.88 7.61
N ASP A 143 26.31 16.98 8.25
CA ASP A 143 27.03 15.80 8.71
C ASP A 143 26.35 15.16 9.92
N TYR A 144 26.35 13.83 9.99
CA TYR A 144 25.73 13.10 11.09
C TYR A 144 26.39 13.39 12.44
N LEU A 145 27.71 13.57 12.46
CA LEU A 145 28.47 13.85 13.66
C LEU A 145 29.28 15.14 13.48
N LEU A 146 28.78 16.24 14.02
CA LEU A 146 29.48 17.52 14.03
C LEU A 146 30.47 17.56 15.21
N SER A 147 31.64 16.92 15.07
CA SER A 147 32.68 16.96 16.09
C SER A 147 34.08 16.74 15.50
N ASN A 148 34.98 17.70 15.77
CA ASN A 148 36.35 17.70 15.27
C ASN A 148 37.15 16.45 15.73
N GLU A 149 36.78 15.85 16.86
CA GLU A 149 37.33 14.61 17.45
C GLU A 149 36.17 13.66 17.79
N VAL A 150 36.39 12.33 17.91
CA VAL A 150 35.33 11.39 18.33
C VAL A 150 34.92 11.75 19.75
N PRO A 151 33.71 12.30 19.97
CA PRO A 151 33.31 12.75 21.30
C PRO A 151 32.94 11.54 22.17
N ASP A 152 33.19 11.64 23.48
CA ASP A 152 32.74 10.65 24.46
C ASP A 152 31.19 10.55 24.52
N ASP A 153 30.49 11.63 24.11
CA ASP A 153 29.03 11.74 24.02
C ASP A 153 28.56 11.96 22.57
N ILE A 154 28.49 10.87 21.80
CA ILE A 154 27.98 10.87 20.43
C ILE A 154 26.47 11.19 20.41
N GLU A 155 25.71 10.68 21.38
CA GLU A 155 24.25 10.85 21.43
C GLU A 155 23.85 12.31 21.67
N GLY A 156 24.53 13.01 22.58
CA GLY A 156 24.28 14.43 22.84
C GLY A 156 24.52 15.32 21.63
N LYS A 157 25.60 15.08 20.86
CA LYS A 157 25.91 15.86 19.64
C LYS A 157 24.92 15.60 18.50
N VAL A 158 24.46 14.38 18.36
CA VAL A 158 23.39 14.04 17.41
C VAL A 158 22.07 14.69 17.86
N ALA A 159 21.77 14.68 19.16
CA ALA A 159 20.58 15.33 19.72
C ALA A 159 20.56 16.85 19.49
N GLU A 160 21.70 17.55 19.63
CA GLU A 160 21.84 18.97 19.28
C GLU A 160 21.46 19.24 17.82
N SER A 161 21.99 18.41 16.90
CA SER A 161 21.71 18.52 15.46
C SER A 161 20.23 18.26 15.14
N ILE A 162 19.63 17.27 15.80
CA ILE A 162 18.20 16.96 15.71
C ILE A 162 17.36 18.15 16.20
N ALA A 163 17.71 18.74 17.35
CA ALA A 163 17.00 19.86 17.94
C ALA A 163 17.05 21.12 17.06
N PHE A 164 18.22 21.40 16.46
CA PHE A 164 18.38 22.46 15.48
C PHE A 164 17.46 22.25 14.26
N LEU A 165 17.52 21.08 13.61
CA LEU A 165 16.67 20.79 12.45
C LEU A 165 15.18 20.84 12.79
N LYS A 166 14.78 20.31 13.94
CA LYS A 166 13.40 20.39 14.43
C LYS A 166 12.94 21.84 14.58
N SER A 167 13.82 22.74 15.04
CA SER A 167 13.52 24.16 15.18
C SER A 167 13.36 24.84 13.82
N VAL A 168 14.26 24.56 12.87
CA VAL A 168 14.15 25.06 11.47
C VAL A 168 12.85 24.58 10.81
N ILE A 169 12.51 23.31 10.97
CA ILE A 169 11.29 22.71 10.43
C ILE A 169 10.04 23.31 11.08
N THR A 170 10.06 23.51 12.40
CA THR A 170 8.94 24.12 13.13
C THR A 170 8.72 25.56 12.68
N ARG A 171 9.79 26.33 12.50
CA ARG A 171 9.71 27.68 11.92
C ARG A 171 9.10 27.67 10.52
N ALA A 172 9.53 26.75 9.66
CA ALA A 172 8.94 26.58 8.33
C ALA A 172 7.47 26.14 8.34
N LYS A 173 6.99 25.54 9.44
CA LYS A 173 5.57 25.21 9.65
C LYS A 173 4.76 26.38 10.20
N GLN A 174 5.37 27.42 10.78
CA GLN A 174 4.65 28.49 11.47
C GLN A 174 4.66 29.81 10.67
N GLU A 175 5.80 30.15 10.07
CA GLU A 175 5.99 31.42 9.37
C GLU A 175 5.59 31.33 7.89
N GLU A 176 4.79 32.30 7.44
CA GLU A 176 4.48 32.44 6.02
C GLU A 176 5.71 32.93 5.23
N GLY A 177 5.99 32.28 4.10
CA GLY A 177 7.16 32.60 3.26
C GLY A 177 8.41 31.78 3.58
N CYS A 178 8.44 31.05 4.70
CA CYS A 178 9.51 30.10 4.99
C CYS A 178 9.39 28.83 4.14
N THR A 179 10.49 28.45 3.48
CA THR A 179 10.52 27.22 2.67
C THR A 179 10.83 26.01 3.55
N HIS A 180 10.08 24.92 3.38
CA HIS A 180 10.42 23.66 4.03
C HIS A 180 11.67 23.05 3.37
N PRO A 181 12.80 22.89 4.09
CA PRO A 181 14.05 22.47 3.49
C PRO A 181 14.06 20.98 3.18
N PHE A 182 14.71 20.59 2.09
CA PHE A 182 15.17 19.22 1.86
C PHE A 182 16.41 18.96 2.70
N VAL A 183 16.43 17.91 3.49
CA VAL A 183 17.55 17.57 4.38
C VAL A 183 18.33 16.40 3.79
N ILE A 184 19.61 16.62 3.50
CA ILE A 184 20.55 15.56 3.13
C ILE A 184 21.49 15.33 4.30
N LEU A 185 21.31 14.18 4.95
CA LEU A 185 22.21 13.70 5.99
C LEU A 185 23.39 12.99 5.32
N ILE A 186 24.60 13.44 5.61
CA ILE A 186 25.83 12.81 5.10
C ILE A 186 26.59 12.19 6.27
N SER A 187 27.21 11.03 6.07
CA SER A 187 28.10 10.42 7.08
C SER A 187 29.26 9.68 6.44
N SER A 188 30.42 9.74 7.08
CA SER A 188 31.60 8.91 6.78
C SER A 188 31.65 7.60 7.56
N LEU A 189 30.72 7.37 8.50
CA LEU A 189 30.71 6.15 9.31
C LEU A 189 30.28 4.96 8.42
N PRO A 190 31.14 3.94 8.24
CA PRO A 190 30.86 2.82 7.34
C PRO A 190 29.69 1.94 7.81
N ASN A 191 29.36 1.98 9.11
CA ASN A 191 28.35 1.14 9.74
C ASN A 191 27.18 1.94 10.34
N LEU A 192 26.91 3.18 9.88
CA LEU A 192 25.68 3.85 10.30
C LEU A 192 24.51 2.97 9.87
N ALA A 193 23.76 2.43 10.84
CA ALA A 193 22.65 1.55 10.53
C ALA A 193 21.56 2.38 9.85
N GLU A 194 20.81 1.78 8.92
CA GLU A 194 19.65 2.44 8.29
C GLU A 194 18.64 2.92 9.36
N ASN A 195 18.59 2.23 10.50
CA ASN A 195 17.82 2.61 11.68
C ASN A 195 18.26 3.95 12.29
N ASP A 196 19.55 4.29 12.29
CA ASP A 196 20.04 5.55 12.88
C ASP A 196 19.64 6.74 12.03
N ALA A 197 19.76 6.61 10.70
CA ALA A 197 19.27 7.63 9.76
C ALA A 197 17.74 7.78 9.83
N TYR A 198 17.01 6.67 9.94
CA TYR A 198 15.56 6.67 10.16
C TYR A 198 15.18 7.38 11.48
N ASN A 199 15.89 7.09 12.57
CA ASN A 199 15.67 7.71 13.87
C ASN A 199 15.99 9.20 13.84
N PHE A 200 17.09 9.61 13.21
CA PHE A 200 17.46 11.01 13.00
C PHE A 200 16.35 11.78 12.26
N ARG A 201 15.82 11.20 11.17
CA ARG A 201 14.69 11.76 10.43
C ARG A 201 13.44 11.89 11.31
N LYS A 202 13.07 10.82 12.02
CA LYS A 202 11.87 10.78 12.86
C LYS A 202 11.95 11.82 13.99
N CYS A 203 13.08 11.90 14.68
CA CYS A 203 13.28 12.83 15.80
C CYS A 203 13.37 14.30 15.34
N SER A 204 13.93 14.56 14.15
CA SER A 204 13.94 15.91 13.54
C SER A 204 12.57 16.33 12.99
N SER A 205 11.57 15.42 12.96
CA SER A 205 10.24 15.66 12.38
C SER A 205 10.28 15.99 10.87
N THR A 206 11.29 15.49 10.17
CA THR A 206 11.45 15.66 8.72
C THR A 206 10.64 14.59 7.97
N PRO A 207 9.72 14.96 7.06
CA PRO A 207 9.03 13.98 6.24
C PRO A 207 10.00 13.17 5.37
N GLY A 208 9.68 11.91 5.08
CA GLY A 208 10.50 11.05 4.22
C GLY A 208 10.86 11.68 2.89
N GLY A 209 9.88 12.30 2.22
CA GLY A 209 10.15 12.95 0.93
C GLY A 209 10.97 14.23 0.98
N PHE A 210 11.23 14.75 2.18
CA PHE A 210 12.14 15.86 2.40
C PHE A 210 13.43 15.42 3.12
N PHE A 211 13.77 14.13 3.11
CA PHE A 211 14.95 13.61 3.77
C PHE A 211 15.68 12.58 2.91
N ARG A 212 17.01 12.69 2.81
CA ARG A 212 17.85 11.67 2.18
C ARG A 212 19.13 11.42 2.98
N PHE A 213 19.48 10.16 3.13
CA PHE A 213 20.80 9.76 3.63
C PHE A 213 21.74 9.47 2.47
N VAL A 214 22.97 10.00 2.53
CA VAL A 214 24.02 9.79 1.53
C VAL A 214 25.34 9.45 2.23
N ARG A 215 26.04 8.43 1.76
CA ARG A 215 27.35 8.05 2.33
C ARG A 215 28.45 8.94 1.75
N LYS A 216 29.34 9.51 2.60
CA LYS A 216 30.46 10.39 2.16
C LYS A 216 31.38 9.73 1.12
N LEU A 217 31.53 8.40 1.16
CA LEU A 217 32.42 7.62 0.29
C LEU A 217 31.85 7.41 -1.15
N THR A 218 30.53 7.36 -1.32
CA THR A 218 29.83 7.18 -2.62
C THR A 218 29.06 8.42 -3.07
N ALA A 219 29.28 9.54 -2.39
CA ALA A 219 28.46 10.75 -2.49
C ALA A 219 28.28 11.29 -3.92
N GLU A 220 29.19 11.09 -4.86
CA GLU A 220 29.13 11.78 -6.16
C GLU A 220 27.89 11.42 -7.01
N ALA A 221 27.59 10.12 -7.15
CA ALA A 221 26.42 9.69 -7.92
C ALA A 221 25.13 9.82 -7.10
N GLU A 222 25.13 9.32 -5.86
CA GLU A 222 23.96 9.32 -4.98
C GLU A 222 23.49 10.73 -4.61
N PHE A 223 24.41 11.66 -4.31
CA PHE A 223 24.06 13.05 -3.99
C PHE A 223 23.53 13.79 -5.21
N SER A 224 24.15 13.60 -6.38
CA SER A 224 23.66 14.24 -7.59
C SER A 224 22.25 13.78 -7.91
N ASP A 225 22.02 12.46 -7.88
CA ASP A 225 20.71 11.87 -8.15
C ASP A 225 19.64 12.33 -7.14
N ALA A 226 19.98 12.40 -5.85
CA ALA A 226 19.08 12.91 -4.82
C ALA A 226 18.67 14.37 -5.07
N VAL A 227 19.61 15.23 -5.45
CA VAL A 227 19.33 16.65 -5.74
C VAL A 227 18.54 16.80 -7.05
N ASP A 228 18.79 15.97 -8.06
CA ASP A 228 18.03 15.99 -9.32
C ASP A 228 16.60 15.53 -9.12
N THR A 229 16.43 14.39 -8.44
CA THR A 229 15.13 13.82 -8.09
C THR A 229 14.29 14.82 -7.30
N PHE A 230 14.86 15.42 -6.24
CA PHE A 230 14.18 16.47 -5.49
C PHE A 230 13.84 17.67 -6.37
N SER A 231 14.76 18.13 -7.23
CA SER A 231 14.50 19.31 -8.08
C SER A 231 13.38 19.10 -9.08
N LEU A 232 13.17 17.85 -9.54
CA LEU A 232 12.05 17.47 -10.40
C LEU A 232 10.72 17.46 -9.62
N GLN A 233 10.71 16.88 -8.43
CA GLN A 233 9.49 16.62 -7.64
C GLN A 233 9.14 17.71 -6.63
N GLU A 234 10.02 18.69 -6.43
CA GLU A 234 9.93 19.72 -5.37
C GLU A 234 8.58 20.42 -5.34
N VAL A 235 8.06 20.82 -6.50
CA VAL A 235 6.81 21.57 -6.61
C VAL A 235 5.66 20.77 -6.05
N GLU A 236 5.59 19.49 -6.39
CA GLU A 236 4.52 18.61 -5.99
C GLU A 236 4.65 18.16 -4.53
N LEU A 237 5.86 17.80 -4.09
CA LEU A 237 6.16 17.51 -2.68
C LEU A 237 5.79 18.68 -1.77
N LYS A 238 6.02 19.92 -2.21
CA LYS A 238 5.60 21.13 -1.48
C LYS A 238 4.08 21.25 -1.38
N LYS A 239 3.32 20.89 -2.42
CA LYS A 239 1.84 20.85 -2.36
C LYS A 239 1.36 19.84 -1.34
N PHE A 240 1.83 18.59 -1.40
CA PHE A 240 1.49 17.56 -0.40
C PHE A 240 1.91 17.98 1.02
N ARG A 241 3.08 18.59 1.16
CA ARG A 241 3.53 19.13 2.45
C ARG A 241 2.62 20.24 2.97
N SER A 242 2.14 21.11 2.09
CA SER A 242 1.23 22.19 2.49
C SER A 242 -0.09 21.64 3.04
N VAL A 243 -0.64 20.59 2.43
CA VAL A 243 -1.83 19.88 2.95
C VAL A 243 -1.53 19.24 4.30
N HIS A 244 -0.40 18.55 4.42
CA HIS A 244 0.00 17.93 5.69
C HIS A 244 0.12 18.95 6.83
N VAL A 245 0.72 20.11 6.59
CA VAL A 245 0.84 21.18 7.60
C VAL A 245 -0.53 21.81 7.88
N SER A 246 -1.36 22.03 6.86
CA SER A 246 -2.71 22.56 7.04
C SER A 246 -3.59 21.61 7.86
N LEU A 247 -3.44 20.30 7.65
CA LEU A 247 -4.15 19.27 8.42
C LEU A 247 -3.72 19.27 9.90
N GLU A 248 -2.41 19.33 10.18
CA GLU A 248 -1.90 19.46 11.56
C GLU A 248 -2.50 20.69 12.27
N ARG A 249 -2.55 21.84 11.58
CA ARG A 249 -3.12 23.09 12.12
C ARG A 249 -4.63 22.98 12.32
N ALA A 250 -5.37 22.45 11.35
CA ALA A 250 -6.81 22.26 11.42
C ALA A 250 -7.20 21.35 12.60
N ILE A 251 -6.46 20.24 12.79
CA ILE A 251 -6.66 19.34 13.94
C ILE A 251 -6.37 20.07 15.25
N SER A 252 -5.26 20.82 15.33
CA SER A 252 -4.87 21.53 16.55
C SER A 252 -5.88 22.62 16.93
N SER A 253 -6.35 23.39 15.95
CA SER A 253 -7.40 24.41 16.15
C SER A 253 -8.73 23.78 16.52
N ALA A 254 -9.15 22.71 15.84
CA ALA A 254 -10.37 21.98 16.15
C ALA A 254 -10.34 21.39 17.58
N ALA A 255 -9.20 20.83 17.99
CA ALA A 255 -9.02 20.32 19.35
C ALA A 255 -9.07 21.43 20.40
N HIS A 256 -8.46 22.59 20.14
CA HIS A 256 -8.52 23.73 21.03
C HIS A 256 -9.95 24.25 21.21
N ASN A 257 -10.68 24.45 20.11
CA ASN A 257 -12.08 24.90 20.16
C ASN A 257 -12.98 23.89 20.89
N LEU A 258 -12.74 22.58 20.70
CA LEU A 258 -13.46 21.54 21.42
C LEU A 258 -13.18 21.61 22.93
N LEU A 259 -11.94 21.86 23.33
CA LEU A 259 -11.59 22.04 24.74
C LEU A 259 -12.32 23.26 25.34
N GLU A 260 -12.34 24.40 24.64
CA GLU A 260 -13.10 25.58 25.09
C GLU A 260 -14.60 25.27 25.25
N GLN A 261 -15.18 24.50 24.33
CA GLN A 261 -16.58 24.07 24.43
C GLN A 261 -16.82 23.15 25.64
N ILE A 262 -15.88 22.23 25.92
CA ILE A 262 -15.96 21.34 27.08
C ILE A 262 -15.81 22.14 28.39
N GLU A 263 -14.91 23.11 28.43
CA GLU A 263 -14.74 24.01 29.59
C GLU A 263 -15.98 24.88 29.83
N GLY A 264 -16.72 25.21 28.76
CA GLY A 264 -17.98 25.94 28.84
C GLY A 264 -19.20 25.09 29.22
N LEU A 265 -19.09 23.76 29.31
CA LEU A 265 -20.20 22.91 29.75
C LEU A 265 -20.42 23.04 31.26
N GLU A 266 -21.63 23.41 31.67
CA GLU A 266 -21.99 23.45 33.08
C GLU A 266 -22.22 22.03 33.63
N LEU A 267 -22.06 21.85 34.95
CA LEU A 267 -22.29 20.54 35.57
C LEU A 267 -23.76 20.13 35.49
N GLU A 268 -24.65 21.12 35.46
CA GLU A 268 -26.09 20.99 35.26
C GLU A 268 -26.42 20.40 33.87
N ASP A 269 -25.67 20.78 32.83
CA ASP A 269 -25.84 20.22 31.48
C ASP A 269 -25.50 18.73 31.47
N LEU A 270 -24.37 18.38 32.07
CA LEU A 270 -23.92 16.98 32.19
C LEU A 270 -24.89 16.14 33.03
N ALA A 271 -25.38 16.70 34.15
CA ALA A 271 -26.35 16.03 35.01
C ALA A 271 -27.69 15.83 34.30
N THR A 272 -28.16 16.83 33.56
CA THR A 272 -29.40 16.78 32.78
C THR A 272 -29.30 15.75 31.68
N LEU A 273 -28.23 15.76 30.87
CA LEU A 273 -27.97 14.77 29.84
C LEU A 273 -27.94 13.35 30.41
N TYR A 274 -27.23 13.16 31.53
CA TYR A 274 -27.11 11.87 32.18
C TYR A 274 -28.46 11.34 32.67
N THR A 275 -29.19 12.15 33.44
CA THR A 275 -30.44 11.74 34.10
C THR A 275 -31.64 11.67 33.15
N ALA A 276 -31.72 12.53 32.15
CA ALA A 276 -32.86 12.59 31.25
C ALA A 276 -32.87 11.42 30.25
N GLN A 277 -31.69 11.06 29.69
CA GLN A 277 -31.64 10.16 28.54
C GLN A 277 -30.66 9.00 28.71
N LEU A 278 -29.42 9.25 29.12
CA LEU A 278 -28.38 8.20 29.12
C LEU A 278 -28.64 7.09 30.14
N VAL A 279 -29.22 7.41 31.30
CA VAL A 279 -29.65 6.40 32.29
C VAL A 279 -30.71 5.46 31.70
N THR A 280 -31.67 6.01 30.97
CA THR A 280 -32.75 5.24 30.32
C THR A 280 -32.20 4.35 29.22
N GLU A 281 -31.25 4.87 28.44
CA GLU A 281 -30.60 4.15 27.35
C GLU A 281 -29.48 3.19 27.82
N LYS A 282 -29.11 3.26 29.10
CA LYS A 282 -27.98 2.54 29.73
C LYS A 282 -26.65 2.77 29.02
N GLU A 283 -26.48 3.97 28.47
CA GLU A 283 -25.25 4.39 27.82
C GLU A 283 -24.33 5.11 28.82
N PRO A 284 -23.04 4.73 28.94
CA PRO A 284 -22.11 5.44 29.78
C PRO A 284 -21.87 6.85 29.27
N LEU A 285 -21.95 7.84 30.16
CA LEU A 285 -21.68 9.25 29.84
C LEU A 285 -20.33 9.45 29.15
N SER A 286 -19.29 8.72 29.57
CA SER A 286 -17.96 8.78 28.95
C SER A 286 -17.95 8.33 27.49
N ASP A 287 -18.72 7.29 27.16
CA ASP A 287 -18.78 6.75 25.79
C ASP A 287 -19.52 7.75 24.90
N TYR A 288 -20.65 8.27 25.37
CA TYR A 288 -21.47 9.24 24.65
C TYR A 288 -20.71 10.55 24.39
N LEU A 289 -20.09 11.12 25.43
CA LEU A 289 -19.29 12.34 25.29
C LEU A 289 -18.08 12.12 24.38
N GLY A 290 -17.44 10.94 24.45
CA GLY A 290 -16.36 10.57 23.54
C GLY A 290 -16.81 10.53 22.08
N TRP A 291 -17.95 9.91 21.81
CA TRP A 291 -18.56 9.88 20.47
C TRP A 291 -18.91 11.30 19.98
N LEU A 292 -19.64 12.08 20.79
CA LEU A 292 -20.06 13.44 20.44
C LEU A 292 -18.85 14.34 20.15
N SER A 293 -17.84 14.28 21.01
CA SER A 293 -16.57 15.01 20.84
C SER A 293 -15.85 14.64 19.54
N GLY A 294 -15.84 13.34 19.18
CA GLY A 294 -15.28 12.88 17.91
C GLY A 294 -16.03 13.41 16.68
N GLN A 295 -17.36 13.49 16.75
CA GLN A 295 -18.19 14.07 15.68
C GLN A 295 -17.95 15.59 15.55
N LEU A 296 -17.87 16.29 16.68
CA LEU A 296 -17.58 17.73 16.70
C LEU A 296 -16.18 18.03 16.15
N LEU A 297 -15.17 17.26 16.55
CA LEU A 297 -13.80 17.37 16.02
C LEU A 297 -13.78 17.17 14.50
N THR A 298 -14.45 16.12 14.01
CA THR A 298 -14.55 15.82 12.57
C THR A 298 -15.23 16.97 11.83
N ALA A 299 -16.36 17.46 12.33
CA ALA A 299 -17.10 18.56 11.73
C ALA A 299 -16.27 19.86 11.71
N SER A 300 -15.48 20.12 12.76
CA SER A 300 -14.61 21.30 12.81
C SER A 300 -13.46 21.20 11.80
N ILE A 301 -12.83 20.03 11.63
CA ILE A 301 -11.79 19.81 10.62
C ILE A 301 -12.36 20.01 9.21
N GLN A 302 -13.56 19.49 8.94
CA GLN A 302 -14.22 19.61 7.63
C GLN A 302 -14.63 21.05 7.28
N LYS A 303 -14.82 21.92 8.28
CA LYS A 303 -15.13 23.35 8.09
C LYS A 303 -13.90 24.19 7.79
N ASP A 304 -12.69 23.66 7.92
CA ASP A 304 -11.45 24.41 7.68
C ASP A 304 -11.28 24.69 6.18
N ILE A 305 -11.50 25.95 5.80
CA ILE A 305 -11.41 26.42 4.42
C ILE A 305 -9.98 26.33 3.90
N THR A 306 -8.98 26.60 4.74
CA THR A 306 -7.56 26.59 4.33
C THR A 306 -7.14 25.17 3.94
N LEU A 307 -7.54 24.17 4.74
CA LEU A 307 -7.29 22.76 4.44
C LEU A 307 -7.98 22.35 3.13
N ALA A 308 -9.21 22.77 2.91
CA ALA A 308 -9.93 22.49 1.66
C ALA A 308 -9.22 23.12 0.44
N GLU A 309 -8.83 24.39 0.52
CA GLU A 309 -8.09 25.08 -0.55
C GLU A 309 -6.76 24.39 -0.89
N LYS A 310 -5.94 24.07 0.13
CA LYS A 310 -4.67 23.35 -0.09
C LYS A 310 -4.88 21.95 -0.67
N SER A 311 -5.97 21.29 -0.31
CA SER A 311 -6.30 19.97 -0.86
C SER A 311 -6.75 20.06 -2.32
N MET A 312 -7.45 21.12 -2.71
CA MET A 312 -7.84 21.39 -4.11
C MET A 312 -6.65 21.73 -5.01
N ASP A 313 -5.56 22.25 -4.44
CA ASP A 313 -4.32 22.55 -5.18
C ASP A 313 -3.52 21.28 -5.58
N LEU A 314 -3.89 20.11 -5.03
CA LEU A 314 -3.26 18.83 -5.36
C LEU A 314 -3.57 18.41 -6.80
N PRO A 315 -2.62 17.80 -7.50
CA PRO A 315 -2.86 17.26 -8.83
C PRO A 315 -3.84 16.07 -8.77
N PRO A 316 -4.71 15.90 -9.77
CA PRO A 316 -5.71 14.83 -9.79
C PRO A 316 -5.08 13.43 -9.92
N GLU A 317 -3.93 13.33 -10.59
CA GLU A 317 -3.12 12.12 -10.68
C GLU A 317 -1.65 12.50 -10.43
N SER A 318 -0.99 11.74 -9.56
CA SER A 318 0.42 11.92 -9.23
C SER A 318 1.12 10.59 -9.10
N TYR A 319 2.12 10.36 -9.94
CA TYR A 319 3.04 9.23 -9.81
C TYR A 319 4.45 9.69 -9.43
N GLU A 320 4.76 10.97 -9.58
CA GLU A 320 6.10 11.52 -9.33
C GLU A 320 6.43 11.60 -7.83
N VAL A 321 5.44 11.53 -6.94
CA VAL A 321 5.64 11.53 -5.47
C VAL A 321 6.03 10.15 -4.92
N LEU A 322 6.08 9.11 -5.75
CA LEU A 322 6.59 7.79 -5.37
C LEU A 322 8.12 7.80 -5.42
N LEU A 323 8.75 8.23 -4.33
CA LEU A 323 10.16 8.64 -4.33
C LEU A 323 11.18 7.49 -4.45
N GLY A 324 10.76 6.22 -4.55
CA GLY A 324 11.61 5.03 -4.75
C GLY A 324 12.56 4.69 -3.60
N HIS A 325 12.99 5.67 -2.83
CA HIS A 325 13.85 5.57 -1.64
C HIS A 325 13.08 5.66 -0.33
N CYS A 326 11.79 5.97 -0.41
CA CYS A 326 10.88 5.94 0.73
C CYS A 326 10.11 4.62 0.67
N GLU A 327 10.27 3.79 1.69
CA GLU A 327 9.43 2.60 1.87
C GLU A 327 8.02 3.01 2.31
N PRO A 328 6.95 2.31 1.85
CA PRO A 328 5.58 2.59 2.25
C PRO A 328 5.33 2.33 3.74
N THR A 329 5.21 3.38 4.55
CA THR A 329 5.02 3.19 6.00
C THR A 329 3.70 2.49 6.35
N GLN A 330 3.69 1.77 7.48
CA GLN A 330 2.50 1.14 8.07
C GLN A 330 1.48 2.13 8.67
N ASN A 331 1.75 3.44 8.64
CA ASN A 331 0.94 4.44 9.34
C ASN A 331 -0.52 4.46 8.89
N VAL A 332 -0.78 4.35 7.58
CA VAL A 332 -2.15 4.30 7.06
C VAL A 332 -2.86 3.04 7.55
N SER A 333 -2.23 1.87 7.40
CA SER A 333 -2.80 0.60 7.87
C SER A 333 -3.06 0.60 9.38
N ASN A 334 -2.17 1.19 10.17
CA ASN A 334 -2.35 1.36 11.61
C ASN A 334 -3.58 2.23 11.92
N LEU A 335 -3.72 3.39 11.25
CA LEU A 335 -4.89 4.26 11.41
C LEU A 335 -6.21 3.53 11.09
N PHE A 336 -6.26 2.76 10.00
CA PHE A 336 -7.44 1.96 9.65
C PHE A 336 -7.74 0.86 10.66
N SER A 337 -6.70 0.19 11.19
CA SER A 337 -6.87 -0.87 12.19
C SER A 337 -7.30 -0.33 13.57
N ASP A 338 -6.82 0.85 13.94
CA ASP A 338 -7.19 1.52 15.20
C ASP A 338 -8.60 2.14 15.09
N PHE A 339 -8.98 2.59 13.89
CA PHE A 339 -10.34 3.06 13.61
C PHE A 339 -11.37 1.92 13.56
N SER A 340 -10.97 0.72 13.11
CA SER A 340 -11.89 -0.39 12.87
C SER A 340 -12.48 -0.97 14.15
N SER A 341 -11.74 -0.99 15.24
CA SER A 341 -12.20 -1.56 16.52
C SER A 341 -11.63 -0.86 17.74
N VAL A 342 -12.46 -0.72 18.78
CA VAL A 342 -12.10 -0.06 20.04
C VAL A 342 -12.50 -0.93 21.23
N LYS A 343 -11.63 -1.02 22.25
CA LYS A 343 -11.99 -1.58 23.57
C LYS A 343 -12.41 -0.45 24.50
N PRO A 344 -13.72 -0.22 24.75
CA PRO A 344 -14.16 0.91 25.56
C PRO A 344 -13.75 0.74 27.03
N ALA A 345 -13.11 1.76 27.60
CA ALA A 345 -12.63 1.74 28.99
C ALA A 345 -13.76 1.54 30.01
N SER A 346 -14.94 2.12 29.74
CA SER A 346 -16.15 1.92 30.54
C SER A 346 -16.57 0.44 30.58
N GLY A 347 -16.48 -0.25 29.45
CA GLY A 347 -16.78 -1.68 29.31
C GLY A 347 -15.79 -2.57 30.05
N GLU A 348 -14.50 -2.26 29.97
CA GLU A 348 -13.45 -2.98 30.73
C GLU A 348 -13.59 -2.77 32.24
N LEU A 349 -13.88 -1.55 32.68
CA LEU A 349 -14.13 -1.24 34.09
C LEU A 349 -15.37 -1.98 34.61
N PHE A 350 -16.45 -2.01 33.83
CA PHE A 350 -17.65 -2.76 34.17
C PHE A 350 -17.37 -4.27 34.29
N ARG A 351 -16.62 -4.83 33.33
CA ARG A 351 -16.19 -6.24 33.34
C ARG A 351 -15.39 -6.58 34.60
N ASN A 352 -14.43 -5.73 34.97
CA ASN A 352 -13.60 -5.93 36.15
C ASN A 352 -14.40 -5.87 37.46
N LYS A 353 -15.37 -4.96 37.57
CA LYS A 353 -16.20 -4.82 38.77
C LYS A 353 -17.26 -5.93 38.91
N HIS A 354 -17.94 -6.28 37.82
CA HIS A 354 -19.11 -7.17 37.87
C HIS A 354 -18.83 -8.60 37.41
N LYS A 355 -17.61 -8.89 36.94
CA LYS A 355 -17.23 -10.18 36.31
C LYS A 355 -18.17 -10.56 35.15
N GLN A 356 -18.82 -9.57 34.55
CA GLN A 356 -19.77 -9.69 33.44
C GLN A 356 -19.65 -8.46 32.54
N ARG A 357 -19.75 -8.63 31.23
CA ARG A 357 -19.76 -7.56 30.24
C ARG A 357 -21.18 -7.24 29.81
N GLN A 358 -21.47 -5.96 29.60
CA GLN A 358 -22.67 -5.54 28.89
C GLN A 358 -22.46 -5.76 27.40
N ILE A 359 -23.20 -6.71 26.84
CA ILE A 359 -23.15 -7.03 25.41
C ILE A 359 -23.82 -5.91 24.62
N ARG A 360 -23.14 -5.41 23.58
CA ARG A 360 -23.64 -4.37 22.69
C ARG A 360 -23.48 -4.77 21.23
N PHE A 361 -24.19 -4.05 20.37
CA PHE A 361 -24.00 -4.11 18.92
C PHE A 361 -22.53 -3.85 18.55
N GLY A 362 -22.03 -4.63 17.59
CA GLY A 362 -20.65 -4.54 17.11
C GLY A 362 -19.59 -5.16 18.04
N ASP A 363 -19.96 -5.67 19.22
CA ASP A 363 -19.01 -6.36 20.10
C ASP A 363 -18.44 -7.61 19.39
N LEU A 364 -17.11 -7.74 19.42
CA LEU A 364 -16.34 -8.80 18.80
C LEU A 364 -15.85 -9.80 19.85
N PHE A 365 -16.05 -11.07 19.55
CA PHE A 365 -15.55 -12.19 20.33
C PHE A 365 -14.79 -13.17 19.43
N VAL A 366 -13.73 -13.77 19.97
CA VAL A 366 -13.06 -14.91 19.35
C VAL A 366 -13.33 -16.17 20.18
N LYS A 367 -13.67 -17.26 19.51
CA LYS A 367 -13.90 -18.56 20.15
C LYS A 367 -12.58 -19.16 20.61
N LEU A 368 -12.53 -19.60 21.86
CA LEU A 368 -11.35 -20.27 22.42
C LEU A 368 -11.29 -21.72 21.93
N SER A 369 -10.19 -22.12 21.31
CA SER A 369 -9.97 -23.51 20.92
C SER A 369 -9.54 -24.35 22.13
N SER A 370 -10.19 -25.50 22.34
CA SER A 370 -9.96 -26.42 23.47
C SER A 370 -8.73 -27.33 23.31
N LYS A 371 -7.67 -26.89 22.62
CA LYS A 371 -6.45 -27.69 22.46
C LYS A 371 -5.32 -27.19 23.37
N THR A 372 -5.39 -27.59 24.64
CA THR A 372 -4.23 -28.00 25.46
C THR A 372 -4.72 -28.79 26.67
N ALA A 373 -4.84 -30.10 26.50
CA ALA A 373 -4.68 -31.03 27.60
C ALA A 373 -3.18 -31.05 27.95
N ASN A 374 -2.75 -30.10 28.79
CA ASN A 374 -1.67 -30.21 29.77
C ASN A 374 -1.40 -28.80 30.32
N GLY A 375 -1.43 -28.70 31.65
CA GLY A 375 -1.67 -27.46 32.38
C GLY A 375 -0.59 -26.40 32.21
N SER A 376 -1.01 -25.21 31.80
CA SER A 376 -0.74 -23.91 32.43
C SER A 376 -1.24 -22.81 31.48
N GLY A 377 -2.10 -21.92 31.97
CA GLY A 377 -2.57 -20.73 31.25
C GLY A 377 -3.66 -20.99 30.20
N LYS A 378 -4.90 -20.56 30.50
CA LYS A 378 -5.94 -20.33 29.48
C LYS A 378 -5.59 -19.05 28.70
N GLU A 379 -4.49 -19.05 27.97
CA GLU A 379 -4.24 -17.98 27.00
C GLU A 379 -5.02 -18.28 25.73
N ALA A 380 -5.84 -17.31 25.32
CA ALA A 380 -6.56 -17.37 24.07
C ALA A 380 -5.57 -17.53 22.93
N ILE A 381 -5.56 -18.67 22.25
CA ILE A 381 -4.91 -18.77 20.95
C ILE A 381 -5.84 -18.06 19.95
N VAL A 382 -5.80 -16.72 19.98
CA VAL A 382 -6.41 -15.84 18.96
C VAL A 382 -5.74 -16.08 17.59
N ASN A 383 -4.63 -16.82 17.57
CA ASN A 383 -3.72 -17.01 16.44
C ASN A 383 -3.79 -18.42 15.82
N ALA A 384 -4.88 -19.15 16.04
CA ALA A 384 -5.06 -20.41 15.31
C ALA A 384 -5.39 -20.04 13.86
N PRO A 385 -4.73 -20.65 12.84
CA PRO A 385 -5.27 -20.61 11.49
C PRO A 385 -6.70 -21.16 11.58
N ASP A 386 -7.68 -20.37 11.12
CA ASP A 386 -9.12 -20.63 11.23
C ASP A 386 -9.77 -20.33 12.60
N ALA A 387 -9.24 -19.36 13.35
CA ALA A 387 -9.94 -18.84 14.52
C ALA A 387 -11.33 -18.31 14.13
N THR A 388 -12.34 -18.70 14.90
CA THR A 388 -13.74 -18.31 14.66
C THR A 388 -14.07 -17.03 15.43
N PHE A 389 -14.53 -16.02 14.71
CA PHE A 389 -14.93 -14.73 15.25
C PHE A 389 -16.45 -14.63 15.25
N LEU A 390 -16.99 -13.95 16.26
CA LEU A 390 -18.41 -13.64 16.38
C LEU A 390 -18.54 -12.14 16.58
N MET A 391 -19.31 -11.49 15.70
CA MET A 391 -19.74 -10.11 15.88
C MET A 391 -21.20 -10.09 16.30
N VAL A 392 -21.51 -9.39 17.38
CA VAL A 392 -22.89 -9.22 17.85
C VAL A 392 -23.64 -8.29 16.91
N ILE A 393 -24.77 -8.78 16.37
CA ILE A 393 -25.71 -7.99 15.56
C ILE A 393 -27.03 -7.80 16.31
N SER A 394 -27.56 -6.59 16.27
CA SER A 394 -28.81 -6.23 16.91
C SER A 394 -29.28 -4.86 16.42
N GLN A 395 -30.51 -4.50 16.74
CA GLN A 395 -30.90 -3.09 16.70
C GLN A 395 -30.14 -2.37 17.82
N THR A 396 -29.46 -1.27 17.50
CA THR A 396 -28.36 -0.66 18.28
C THR A 396 -28.64 -0.50 19.78
N CYS A 397 -29.89 -0.24 20.18
CA CYS A 397 -30.27 0.02 21.57
C CYS A 397 -30.97 -1.16 22.29
N ASP A 398 -31.33 -2.24 21.60
CA ASP A 398 -32.22 -3.27 22.16
C ASP A 398 -31.53 -4.19 23.19
N LEU A 399 -30.23 -4.46 22.98
CA LEU A 399 -29.41 -5.25 23.89
C LEU A 399 -29.17 -4.55 25.23
N LEU A 400 -28.88 -3.25 25.19
CA LEU A 400 -28.65 -2.45 26.39
C LEU A 400 -29.94 -2.26 27.18
N GLN A 401 -31.04 -1.96 26.50
CA GLN A 401 -32.33 -1.74 27.14
C GLN A 401 -32.95 -3.04 27.70
N GLY A 402 -32.40 -4.22 27.34
CA GLY A 402 -32.92 -5.51 27.79
C GLY A 402 -34.25 -5.86 27.12
N LYS A 403 -34.51 -5.30 25.94
CA LYS A 403 -35.70 -5.60 25.13
C LYS A 403 -35.69 -7.01 24.59
N ILE A 404 -34.50 -7.61 24.47
CA ILE A 404 -34.33 -9.02 24.13
C ILE A 404 -34.54 -9.87 25.38
N THR A 405 -35.74 -10.44 25.52
CA THR A 405 -36.19 -11.14 26.73
C THR A 405 -35.86 -12.64 26.75
N ASN A 406 -35.50 -13.22 25.60
CA ASN A 406 -35.20 -14.65 25.47
C ASN A 406 -33.75 -15.01 25.87
N GLY A 407 -32.93 -14.04 26.30
CA GLY A 407 -31.55 -14.26 26.75
C GLY A 407 -30.60 -14.70 25.64
N GLN A 408 -30.97 -14.50 24.37
CA GLN A 408 -30.20 -14.92 23.20
C GLN A 408 -29.69 -13.72 22.43
N VAL A 409 -28.49 -13.83 21.87
CA VAL A 409 -27.83 -12.78 21.09
C VAL A 409 -27.53 -13.33 19.71
N LEU A 410 -27.97 -12.61 18.68
CA LEU A 410 -27.65 -12.95 17.30
C LEU A 410 -26.25 -12.46 16.95
N CYS A 411 -25.45 -13.32 16.33
CA CYS A 411 -24.09 -13.02 15.91
C CYS A 411 -23.89 -13.38 14.44
N VAL A 412 -23.00 -12.65 13.78
CA VAL A 412 -22.41 -13.06 12.49
C VAL A 412 -21.10 -13.75 12.77
N GLN A 413 -20.90 -14.93 12.18
CA GLN A 413 -19.66 -15.69 12.30
C GLN A 413 -18.69 -15.33 11.18
N GLY A 414 -17.45 -15.04 11.54
CA GLY A 414 -16.33 -14.82 10.62
C GLY A 414 -15.16 -15.77 10.88
N SER A 415 -14.27 -15.87 9.90
CA SER A 415 -12.99 -16.58 9.99
C SER A 415 -11.85 -15.58 9.97
N GLY A 416 -10.92 -15.69 10.92
CA GLY A 416 -9.75 -14.83 10.97
C GLY A 416 -8.54 -15.45 10.31
N LEU A 417 -7.86 -14.66 9.49
CA LEU A 417 -6.55 -14.93 8.94
C LEU A 417 -5.53 -13.99 9.60
N GLN A 418 -4.47 -14.55 10.17
CA GLN A 418 -3.38 -13.73 10.70
C GLN A 418 -2.63 -13.07 9.54
N VAL A 419 -2.34 -11.78 9.68
CA VAL A 419 -1.58 -10.98 8.72
C VAL A 419 -0.23 -10.67 9.34
N GLU A 420 0.87 -10.91 8.64
CA GLU A 420 2.18 -10.55 9.16
C GLU A 420 2.29 -9.02 9.23
N PRO A 421 2.95 -8.47 10.26
CA PRO A 421 3.11 -7.03 10.42
C PRO A 421 4.18 -6.46 9.46
N THR A 422 4.12 -6.84 8.19
CA THR A 422 4.94 -6.29 7.11
C THR A 422 4.17 -5.21 6.35
N GLU A 423 4.86 -4.23 5.80
CA GLU A 423 4.22 -3.10 5.09
C GLU A 423 3.31 -3.57 3.95
N ILE A 424 3.78 -4.53 3.15
CA ILE A 424 3.07 -5.05 1.99
C ILE A 424 1.80 -5.81 2.41
N GLU A 425 1.91 -6.68 3.41
CA GLU A 425 0.77 -7.48 3.85
C GLU A 425 -0.31 -6.62 4.52
N LEU A 426 0.09 -5.67 5.38
CA LEU A 426 -0.85 -4.73 5.99
C LEU A 426 -1.51 -3.81 4.96
N LEU A 427 -0.78 -3.38 3.93
CA LEU A 427 -1.36 -2.60 2.84
C LEU A 427 -2.39 -3.41 2.06
N ARG A 428 -2.08 -4.66 1.71
CA ARG A 428 -3.04 -5.56 1.03
C ARG A 428 -4.29 -5.79 1.88
N ALA A 429 -4.12 -6.04 3.17
CA ALA A 429 -5.21 -6.20 4.13
C ALA A 429 -6.08 -4.94 4.22
N THR A 430 -5.46 -3.75 4.28
CA THR A 430 -6.17 -2.47 4.31
C THR A 430 -6.95 -2.21 3.02
N ILE A 431 -6.37 -2.51 1.86
CA ILE A 431 -7.07 -2.41 0.57
C ILE A 431 -8.27 -3.36 0.53
N LYS A 432 -8.11 -4.59 1.05
CA LYS A 432 -9.20 -5.57 1.16
C LYS A 432 -10.34 -5.06 2.03
N GLN A 433 -10.01 -4.41 3.16
CA GLN A 433 -11.00 -3.79 4.06
C GLN A 433 -11.76 -2.63 3.41
N MET A 434 -11.14 -1.88 2.49
CA MET A 434 -11.84 -0.84 1.73
C MET A 434 -12.65 -1.39 0.55
N GLY A 435 -12.57 -2.69 0.28
CA GLY A 435 -13.37 -3.37 -0.73
C GLY A 435 -14.82 -3.61 -0.28
N SER A 436 -15.65 -4.10 -1.20
CA SER A 436 -17.09 -4.31 -0.98
C SER A 436 -17.45 -5.59 -0.22
N ASP A 437 -16.46 -6.38 0.18
CA ASP A 437 -16.68 -7.71 0.76
C ASP A 437 -16.88 -7.67 2.28
N GLY A 438 -16.70 -6.49 2.90
CA GLY A 438 -16.93 -6.24 4.32
C GLY A 438 -15.86 -6.83 5.23
N ASP A 439 -14.71 -7.28 4.69
CA ASP A 439 -13.62 -7.84 5.49
C ASP A 439 -12.99 -6.76 6.38
N ILE A 440 -12.58 -7.10 7.60
CA ILE A 440 -12.08 -6.09 8.55
C ILE A 440 -10.72 -6.50 9.10
N LEU A 441 -9.74 -5.59 9.03
CA LEU A 441 -8.47 -5.73 9.71
C LEU A 441 -8.61 -5.23 11.15
N ILE A 442 -8.38 -6.11 12.12
CA ILE A 442 -8.32 -5.75 13.53
C ILE A 442 -6.90 -5.91 14.07
N ARG A 443 -6.56 -5.10 15.06
CA ARG A 443 -5.29 -5.17 15.78
C ARG A 443 -5.53 -5.60 17.22
N ASN A 444 -4.79 -6.60 17.68
CA ASN A 444 -4.79 -7.04 19.08
C ASN A 444 -3.36 -7.11 19.60
N GLY A 445 -2.92 -6.04 20.27
CA GLY A 445 -1.53 -5.85 20.66
C GLY A 445 -0.65 -5.61 19.42
N GLU A 446 0.36 -6.45 19.22
CA GLU A 446 1.27 -6.37 18.06
C GLU A 446 0.81 -7.21 16.86
N LYS A 447 -0.32 -7.92 16.98
CA LYS A 447 -0.81 -8.84 15.94
C LYS A 447 -1.98 -8.26 15.17
N PHE A 448 -2.00 -8.54 13.88
CA PHE A 448 -3.04 -8.15 12.96
C PHE A 448 -3.82 -9.37 12.47
N THR A 449 -5.14 -9.25 12.40
CA THR A 449 -6.01 -10.33 11.93
C THR A 449 -7.04 -9.75 10.97
N GLN A 450 -7.09 -10.29 9.76
CA GLN A 450 -8.14 -10.03 8.79
C GLN A 450 -9.31 -10.95 9.09
N ILE A 451 -10.47 -10.40 9.44
CA ILE A 451 -11.70 -11.17 9.62
C ILE A 451 -12.48 -11.14 8.31
N GLU A 452 -12.71 -12.32 7.75
CA GLU A 452 -13.62 -12.54 6.62
C GLU A 452 -14.98 -12.97 7.16
N TRP A 453 -16.03 -12.21 6.85
CA TRP A 453 -17.36 -12.48 7.39
C TRP A 453 -18.13 -13.49 6.54
N GLY A 454 -18.68 -14.51 7.19
CA GLY A 454 -19.59 -15.44 6.56
C GLY A 454 -20.95 -14.80 6.36
N ASN A 455 -21.21 -14.25 5.17
CA ASN A 455 -22.46 -13.53 4.85
C ASN A 455 -23.76 -14.36 5.02
N LYS A 456 -23.67 -15.67 5.29
CA LYS A 456 -24.80 -16.58 5.58
C LYS A 456 -24.71 -17.26 6.94
N ASN A 457 -23.62 -17.06 7.67
CA ASN A 457 -23.33 -17.79 8.90
C ASN A 457 -23.81 -16.98 10.11
N LEU A 458 -25.12 -16.93 10.28
CA LEU A 458 -25.76 -16.35 11.46
C LEU A 458 -25.87 -17.39 12.56
N LEU A 459 -25.52 -17.00 13.78
CA LEU A 459 -25.53 -17.89 14.93
C LEU A 459 -26.12 -17.18 16.15
N THR A 460 -27.02 -17.86 16.85
CA THR A 460 -27.59 -17.38 18.10
C THR A 460 -26.82 -17.96 19.28
N VAL A 461 -26.27 -17.10 20.14
CA VAL A 461 -25.51 -17.47 21.34
C VAL A 461 -26.27 -17.04 22.58
N ASP A 462 -26.18 -17.81 23.65
CA ASP A 462 -26.70 -17.40 24.96
C ASP A 462 -25.93 -16.16 25.50
N GLN A 463 -26.68 -15.15 25.93
CA GLN A 463 -26.14 -13.88 26.41
C GLN A 463 -25.25 -14.07 27.65
N LYS A 464 -25.56 -15.03 28.53
CA LYS A 464 -24.73 -15.31 29.72
C LYS A 464 -23.36 -15.87 29.31
N THR A 465 -23.32 -16.64 28.24
CA THR A 465 -22.09 -17.20 27.68
C THR A 465 -21.15 -16.09 27.19
N LEU A 466 -21.64 -15.14 26.39
CA LEU A 466 -20.82 -14.02 25.92
C LEU A 466 -20.48 -13.03 27.04
N SER A 467 -21.45 -12.66 27.89
CA SER A 467 -21.22 -11.68 28.96
C SER A 467 -20.21 -12.17 30.01
N LYS A 468 -20.14 -13.48 30.26
CA LYS A 468 -19.15 -14.09 31.13
C LYS A 468 -17.86 -14.49 30.40
N GLU A 469 -17.82 -14.39 29.07
CA GLU A 469 -16.72 -14.83 28.20
C GLU A 469 -16.41 -16.33 28.40
N LEU A 470 -17.46 -17.16 28.51
CA LEU A 470 -17.35 -18.61 28.69
C LEU A 470 -17.02 -19.28 27.35
N GLY A 471 -15.75 -19.63 27.14
CA GLY A 471 -15.29 -20.23 25.88
C GLY A 471 -15.06 -19.22 24.76
N PHE A 472 -15.10 -17.93 25.09
CA PHE A 472 -14.86 -16.81 24.18
C PHE A 472 -13.90 -15.82 24.82
N SER A 473 -13.20 -15.02 24.01
CA SER A 473 -12.43 -13.87 24.46
C SER A 473 -12.93 -12.62 23.76
N TYR A 474 -13.10 -11.53 24.51
CA TYR A 474 -13.53 -10.25 23.97
C TYR A 474 -12.37 -9.51 23.30
N LEU A 475 -12.58 -9.07 22.07
CA LEU A 475 -11.55 -8.38 21.27
C LEU A 475 -11.78 -6.87 21.18
N GLY A 476 -12.99 -6.39 21.47
CA GLY A 476 -13.35 -4.99 21.32
C GLY A 476 -14.72 -4.86 20.68
N ARG A 477 -15.06 -3.65 20.27
CA ARG A 477 -16.25 -3.33 19.51
C ARG A 477 -15.83 -2.75 18.17
N LEU A 478 -16.40 -3.24 17.09
CA LEU A 478 -16.21 -2.63 15.78
C LEU A 478 -16.77 -1.21 15.76
N ASN A 479 -16.15 -0.36 14.96
CA ASN A 479 -16.75 0.90 14.57
C ASN A 479 -18.16 0.66 14.01
N GLU A 480 -19.09 1.54 14.35
CA GLU A 480 -20.49 1.40 13.99
C GLU A 480 -20.69 1.25 12.48
N ILE A 481 -19.92 1.98 11.66
CA ILE A 481 -19.99 1.90 10.19
C ILE A 481 -19.69 0.47 9.71
N TYR A 482 -18.59 -0.12 10.19
CA TYR A 482 -18.21 -1.48 9.81
C TYR A 482 -19.15 -2.54 10.39
N ALA A 483 -19.62 -2.36 11.63
CA ALA A 483 -20.59 -3.25 12.23
C ALA A 483 -21.92 -3.26 11.45
N LEU A 484 -22.37 -2.08 10.99
CA LEU A 484 -23.57 -1.93 10.17
C LEU A 484 -23.41 -2.56 8.79
N GLU A 485 -22.24 -2.43 8.17
CA GLU A 485 -21.93 -3.07 6.89
C GLU A 485 -22.02 -4.60 7.00
N VAL A 486 -21.38 -5.19 8.01
CA VAL A 486 -21.43 -6.64 8.26
C VAL A 486 -22.86 -7.10 8.55
N GLN A 487 -23.60 -6.35 9.39
CA GLN A 487 -25.01 -6.65 9.67
C GLN A 487 -25.88 -6.57 8.41
N HIS A 488 -25.73 -5.51 7.61
CA HIS A 488 -26.48 -5.29 6.38
C HIS A 488 -26.24 -6.44 5.40
N THR A 489 -24.98 -6.80 5.16
CA THR A 489 -24.61 -7.87 4.23
C THR A 489 -25.18 -9.22 4.69
N ALA A 490 -25.07 -9.55 5.98
CA ALA A 490 -25.59 -10.81 6.51
C ALA A 490 -27.12 -10.90 6.45
N LEU A 491 -27.83 -9.84 6.85
CA LEU A 491 -29.29 -9.81 6.87
C LEU A 491 -29.89 -9.73 5.46
N HIS A 492 -29.26 -8.99 4.54
CA HIS A 492 -29.70 -8.92 3.15
C HIS A 492 -29.61 -10.28 2.46
N GLN A 493 -28.55 -11.05 2.71
CA GLN A 493 -28.43 -12.40 2.17
C GLN A 493 -29.42 -13.39 2.81
N LEU A 494 -29.70 -13.26 4.11
CA LEU A 494 -30.72 -14.06 4.79
C LEU A 494 -32.13 -13.75 4.27
N GLY A 495 -32.44 -12.47 4.05
CA GLY A 495 -33.75 -11.99 3.61
C GLY A 495 -34.05 -12.27 2.13
N ARG A 496 -33.08 -12.76 1.36
CA ARG A 496 -33.26 -13.07 -0.06
C ARG A 496 -34.18 -14.29 -0.23
N ILE A 497 -35.41 -14.03 -0.63
CA ILE A 497 -36.32 -15.08 -1.10
C ILE A 497 -35.87 -15.50 -2.50
N GLY A 498 -35.53 -16.77 -2.67
CA GLY A 498 -35.18 -17.32 -3.98
C GLY A 498 -36.36 -17.17 -4.95
N VAL A 499 -36.10 -16.60 -6.13
CA VAL A 499 -37.05 -16.66 -7.25
C VAL A 499 -37.02 -18.06 -7.87
N PRO A 500 -38.12 -18.55 -8.47
CA PRO A 500 -38.12 -19.82 -9.20
C PRO A 500 -36.97 -19.86 -10.22
N ILE A 501 -36.28 -20.99 -10.31
CA ILE A 501 -35.17 -21.19 -11.23
C ILE A 501 -35.66 -20.90 -12.65
N VAL A 502 -35.07 -19.92 -13.31
CA VAL A 502 -35.33 -19.67 -14.74
C VAL A 502 -34.86 -20.90 -15.52
N PRO A 503 -35.70 -21.53 -16.35
CA PRO A 503 -35.28 -22.65 -17.19
C PRO A 503 -34.08 -22.23 -18.05
N GLY A 504 -32.94 -22.89 -17.90
CA GLY A 504 -31.67 -22.51 -18.55
C GLY A 504 -31.59 -22.77 -20.06
N TYR A 505 -32.72 -23.01 -20.73
CA TYR A 505 -32.79 -23.28 -22.16
C TYR A 505 -32.74 -21.96 -22.93
N ARG A 506 -31.68 -21.72 -23.72
CA ARG A 506 -31.47 -20.46 -24.44
C ARG A 506 -31.91 -20.52 -25.90
N VAL A 507 -31.66 -21.64 -26.59
CA VAL A 507 -31.96 -21.79 -28.02
C VAL A 507 -32.53 -23.17 -28.29
N PHE A 508 -33.62 -23.24 -29.05
CA PHE A 508 -34.26 -24.48 -29.50
C PHE A 508 -34.03 -24.64 -31.00
N PHE A 509 -33.66 -25.83 -31.44
CA PHE A 509 -33.49 -26.18 -32.85
C PHE A 509 -34.63 -27.11 -33.27
N GLY A 510 -35.37 -26.73 -34.31
CA GLY A 510 -36.54 -27.47 -34.80
C GLY A 510 -36.27 -28.25 -36.09
N ALA A 511 -35.15 -27.99 -36.75
CA ALA A 511 -34.73 -28.71 -37.94
C ALA A 511 -33.20 -28.92 -37.98
N VAL A 512 -32.78 -30.02 -38.60
CA VAL A 512 -31.37 -30.37 -38.82
C VAL A 512 -31.17 -30.82 -40.26
N GLU A 513 -30.11 -30.34 -40.90
CA GLU A 513 -29.74 -30.69 -42.28
C GLU A 513 -28.35 -31.33 -42.32
N ILE A 514 -28.19 -32.39 -43.12
CA ILE A 514 -26.89 -32.96 -43.47
C ILE A 514 -26.61 -32.66 -44.95
N ARG A 515 -25.42 -32.13 -45.24
CA ARG A 515 -24.92 -31.84 -46.59
C ARG A 515 -23.51 -32.40 -46.74
N VAL A 516 -23.16 -32.89 -47.92
CA VAL A 516 -21.79 -33.34 -48.23
C VAL A 516 -21.18 -32.48 -49.32
N PHE A 517 -19.95 -32.05 -49.11
CA PHE A 517 -19.19 -31.24 -50.05
C PHE A 517 -17.96 -32.01 -50.52
N SER A 518 -17.81 -32.10 -51.84
CA SER A 518 -16.57 -32.53 -52.48
C SER A 518 -15.55 -31.37 -52.50
N ALA A 519 -14.38 -31.60 -53.11
CA ALA A 519 -13.38 -30.55 -53.30
C ALA A 519 -13.86 -29.42 -54.25
N LYS A 520 -14.90 -29.63 -55.05
CA LYS A 520 -15.34 -28.69 -56.11
C LYS A 520 -16.78 -28.18 -55.93
N SER A 521 -17.68 -28.99 -55.35
CA SER A 521 -19.10 -28.64 -55.21
C SER A 521 -19.82 -29.47 -54.14
N GLU A 522 -21.01 -29.02 -53.74
CA GLU A 522 -21.96 -29.82 -52.96
C GLU A 522 -22.41 -31.06 -53.76
N LEU A 523 -22.49 -32.20 -53.08
CA LEU A 523 -23.03 -33.44 -53.64
C LEU A 523 -24.51 -33.50 -53.28
N SER A 524 -25.38 -33.11 -54.23
CA SER A 524 -26.84 -33.05 -54.04
C SER A 524 -27.44 -34.39 -53.62
N ASP A 525 -26.81 -35.50 -54.02
CA ASP A 525 -27.26 -36.86 -53.70
C ASP A 525 -27.11 -37.23 -52.22
N TYR A 526 -26.47 -36.35 -51.43
CA TYR A 526 -26.22 -36.49 -50.00
C TYR A 526 -26.78 -35.31 -49.22
N PHE A 527 -27.98 -34.85 -49.60
CA PHE A 527 -28.77 -33.90 -48.82
C PHE A 527 -29.85 -34.63 -48.01
N PHE A 528 -29.83 -34.47 -46.70
CA PHE A 528 -30.85 -35.01 -45.80
C PHE A 528 -31.34 -33.92 -44.87
N SER A 529 -32.64 -33.90 -44.60
CA SER A 529 -33.22 -32.98 -43.62
C SER A 529 -34.20 -33.70 -42.69
N LEU A 530 -34.20 -33.27 -41.43
CA LEU A 530 -35.18 -33.64 -40.42
C LEU A 530 -35.78 -32.35 -39.88
N ASN A 531 -37.10 -32.23 -39.92
CA ASN A 531 -37.80 -31.07 -39.37
C ASN A 531 -39.03 -31.57 -38.62
N ASN A 532 -39.04 -31.34 -37.30
CA ASN A 532 -40.19 -31.69 -36.46
C ASN A 532 -40.96 -30.45 -35.98
N SER A 533 -40.60 -29.26 -36.48
CA SER A 533 -41.17 -27.94 -36.14
C SER A 533 -41.16 -27.51 -34.67
N SER A 534 -40.74 -28.40 -33.76
CA SER A 534 -40.80 -28.23 -32.31
C SER A 534 -39.40 -28.19 -31.73
N VAL A 535 -38.89 -29.31 -31.19
CA VAL A 535 -37.55 -29.40 -30.58
C VAL A 535 -36.86 -30.70 -30.99
N LEU A 536 -35.78 -30.57 -31.76
CA LEU A 536 -34.82 -31.64 -32.07
C LEU A 536 -33.54 -31.51 -31.25
N ALA A 537 -33.15 -30.29 -30.88
CA ALA A 537 -32.04 -30.05 -29.98
C ALA A 537 -32.22 -28.78 -29.15
N VAL A 538 -31.59 -28.72 -27.99
CA VAL A 538 -31.64 -27.55 -27.09
C VAL A 538 -30.25 -27.16 -26.63
N LEU A 539 -29.93 -25.87 -26.73
CA LEU A 539 -28.73 -25.28 -26.17
C LEU A 539 -29.00 -24.73 -24.77
N ARG A 540 -28.27 -25.23 -23.78
CA ARG A 540 -28.36 -24.83 -22.37
C ARG A 540 -27.03 -24.28 -21.87
N SER A 541 -27.09 -23.20 -21.10
CA SER A 541 -25.94 -22.73 -20.32
C SER A 541 -25.92 -23.39 -18.93
N GLU A 542 -24.78 -23.92 -18.53
CA GLU A 542 -24.56 -24.53 -17.24
C GLU A 542 -23.39 -23.84 -16.52
N LYS A 543 -23.62 -23.44 -15.26
CA LYS A 543 -22.58 -22.88 -14.41
C LYS A 543 -21.86 -24.03 -13.72
N ILE A 544 -20.61 -24.30 -14.13
CA ILE A 544 -19.74 -25.27 -13.48
C ILE A 544 -18.61 -24.49 -12.80
N ALA A 545 -18.65 -24.47 -11.47
CA ALA A 545 -17.78 -23.64 -10.63
C ALA A 545 -17.86 -22.13 -11.01
N SER A 546 -16.72 -21.53 -11.37
CA SER A 546 -16.57 -20.12 -11.76
C SER A 546 -16.80 -19.86 -13.27
N SER A 547 -17.06 -20.90 -14.08
CA SER A 547 -17.18 -20.79 -15.55
C SER A 547 -18.58 -21.15 -16.05
N ILE A 548 -19.04 -20.44 -17.10
CA ILE A 548 -20.29 -20.77 -17.81
C ILE A 548 -19.93 -21.62 -19.02
N LYS A 549 -20.38 -22.88 -19.06
CA LYS A 549 -20.23 -23.79 -20.20
C LYS A 549 -21.56 -23.95 -20.93
N GLN A 550 -21.51 -24.30 -22.21
CA GLN A 550 -22.70 -24.56 -23.01
C GLN A 550 -22.84 -26.06 -23.29
N ARG A 551 -24.06 -26.59 -23.16
CA ARG A 551 -24.40 -27.99 -23.41
C ARG A 551 -25.48 -28.07 -24.48
N LEU A 552 -25.24 -28.90 -25.50
CA LEU A 552 -26.23 -29.21 -26.54
C LEU A 552 -26.89 -30.54 -26.20
N LEU A 553 -28.22 -30.53 -26.09
CA LEU A 553 -29.06 -31.69 -25.80
C LEU A 553 -29.74 -32.14 -27.10
N PHE A 554 -29.66 -33.41 -27.44
CA PHE A 554 -30.34 -33.99 -28.60
C PHE A 554 -31.63 -34.68 -28.17
N SER A 555 -32.66 -34.61 -29.01
CA SER A 555 -33.81 -35.51 -28.88
C SER A 555 -33.39 -36.93 -29.28
N GLY A 556 -34.05 -37.93 -28.71
CA GLY A 556 -33.84 -39.33 -29.11
C GLY A 556 -34.19 -39.58 -30.59
N GLU A 557 -35.13 -38.80 -31.14
CA GLU A 557 -35.47 -38.82 -32.56
C GLU A 557 -34.31 -38.35 -33.44
N LEU A 558 -33.72 -37.19 -33.11
CA LEU A 558 -32.60 -36.64 -33.85
C LEU A 558 -31.38 -37.58 -33.79
N HIS A 559 -31.11 -38.16 -32.63
CA HIS A 559 -29.99 -39.06 -32.41
C HIS A 559 -30.09 -40.31 -33.31
N ARG A 560 -31.25 -40.97 -33.34
CA ARG A 560 -31.51 -42.12 -34.22
C ARG A 560 -31.38 -41.73 -35.68
N TRP A 561 -32.01 -40.62 -36.08
CA TRP A 561 -31.96 -40.14 -37.46
C TRP A 561 -30.53 -39.84 -37.92
N LEU A 562 -29.72 -39.16 -37.10
CA LEU A 562 -28.32 -38.90 -37.41
C LEU A 562 -27.52 -40.20 -37.57
N SER A 563 -27.69 -41.16 -36.64
CA SER A 563 -27.00 -42.46 -36.71
C SER A 563 -27.36 -43.24 -37.98
N ASP A 564 -28.65 -43.29 -38.31
CA ASP A 564 -29.15 -44.03 -39.47
C ASP A 564 -28.67 -43.40 -40.78
N ARG A 565 -28.79 -42.07 -40.92
CA ARG A 565 -28.37 -41.36 -42.14
C ARG A 565 -26.86 -41.39 -42.33
N LEU A 566 -26.07 -41.19 -41.29
CA LEU A 566 -24.61 -41.30 -41.40
C LEU A 566 -24.17 -42.73 -41.79
N SER A 567 -24.88 -43.76 -41.33
CA SER A 567 -24.60 -45.15 -41.69
C SER A 567 -25.00 -45.46 -43.14
N GLU A 568 -26.16 -44.95 -43.59
CA GLU A 568 -26.63 -45.09 -44.97
C GLU A 568 -25.70 -44.39 -45.97
N MET A 569 -25.20 -43.20 -45.64
CA MET A 569 -24.28 -42.44 -46.48
C MET A 569 -22.97 -43.20 -46.76
N LEU A 570 -22.46 -43.95 -45.78
CA LEU A 570 -21.25 -44.75 -45.92
C LEU A 570 -21.43 -45.95 -46.86
N LEU A 571 -22.66 -46.44 -47.05
CA LEU A 571 -22.98 -47.60 -47.89
C LEU A 571 -23.30 -47.23 -49.34
N LYS A 572 -23.52 -45.94 -49.63
CA LYS A 572 -23.93 -45.46 -50.96
C LYS A 572 -22.73 -45.28 -51.89
N GLU A 573 -22.80 -45.88 -53.08
CA GLU A 573 -21.77 -45.72 -54.12
C GLU A 573 -21.56 -44.24 -54.48
N GLY A 574 -20.31 -43.79 -54.51
CA GLY A 574 -19.94 -42.39 -54.79
C GLY A 574 -19.60 -41.54 -53.56
N PHE A 575 -19.63 -42.10 -52.34
CA PHE A 575 -19.26 -41.35 -51.14
C PHE A 575 -17.75 -41.04 -51.12
N PRO A 576 -17.31 -39.81 -50.77
CA PRO A 576 -15.89 -39.45 -50.83
C PRO A 576 -15.01 -40.32 -49.89
N ASN A 577 -14.09 -41.09 -50.46
CA ASN A 577 -13.18 -41.99 -49.72
C ASN A 577 -12.41 -41.28 -48.59
N GLY A 578 -12.03 -40.01 -48.79
CA GLY A 578 -11.34 -39.19 -47.80
C GLY A 578 -12.17 -38.82 -46.56
N LEU A 579 -13.50 -39.00 -46.58
CA LEU A 579 -14.41 -38.67 -45.47
C LEU A 579 -14.90 -39.91 -44.70
N ILE A 580 -14.65 -41.13 -45.20
CA ILE A 580 -15.14 -42.38 -44.60
C ILE A 580 -14.70 -42.53 -43.15
N LYS A 581 -13.42 -42.24 -42.86
CA LYS A 581 -12.89 -42.30 -41.50
C LYS A 581 -13.58 -41.28 -40.59
N ASN A 582 -13.73 -40.03 -41.05
CA ASN A 582 -14.34 -38.96 -40.27
C ASN A 582 -15.81 -39.23 -39.90
N VAL A 583 -16.59 -39.79 -40.84
CA VAL A 583 -18.00 -40.14 -40.60
C VAL A 583 -18.11 -41.37 -39.71
N THR A 584 -17.24 -42.37 -39.88
CA THR A 584 -17.18 -43.54 -39.01
C THR A 584 -16.87 -43.14 -37.56
N ASP A 585 -15.90 -42.24 -37.35
CA ASP A 585 -15.51 -41.77 -36.03
C ASP A 585 -16.66 -41.03 -35.31
N ILE A 586 -17.44 -40.21 -36.03
CA ILE A 586 -18.61 -39.51 -35.45
C ILE A 586 -19.78 -40.46 -35.24
N SER A 587 -20.03 -41.39 -36.15
CA SER A 587 -21.07 -42.42 -35.98
C SER A 587 -20.76 -43.29 -34.75
N ALA A 588 -19.49 -43.65 -34.53
CA ALA A 588 -19.05 -44.35 -33.34
C ALA A 588 -19.21 -43.50 -32.07
N ALA A 589 -18.84 -42.21 -32.12
CA ALA A 589 -19.04 -41.29 -31.00
C ALA A 589 -20.52 -41.15 -30.62
N LEU A 590 -21.41 -40.98 -31.59
CA LEU A 590 -22.86 -40.91 -31.39
C LEU A 590 -23.42 -42.21 -30.79
N LYS A 591 -22.92 -43.39 -31.19
CA LYS A 591 -23.36 -44.69 -30.65
C LYS A 591 -22.82 -45.01 -29.24
N SER A 592 -21.70 -44.41 -28.86
CA SER A 592 -20.97 -44.76 -27.62
C SER A 592 -21.45 -44.05 -26.34
N VAL A 593 -22.30 -43.03 -26.45
CA VAL A 593 -22.68 -42.17 -25.31
C VAL A 593 -24.12 -42.47 -24.91
N GLU A 594 -24.32 -43.00 -23.70
CA GLU A 594 -25.65 -43.26 -23.13
C GLU A 594 -26.43 -41.95 -22.82
N SER A 595 -25.73 -40.83 -22.65
CA SER A 595 -26.33 -39.51 -22.45
C SER A 595 -26.47 -38.72 -23.75
N PHE A 596 -27.71 -38.30 -24.08
CA PHE A 596 -28.07 -37.49 -25.26
C PHE A 596 -27.61 -36.02 -25.14
N SER A 597 -26.49 -35.77 -24.48
CA SER A 597 -26.01 -34.43 -24.14
C SER A 597 -24.51 -34.32 -24.30
N THR A 598 -24.05 -33.18 -24.82
CA THR A 598 -22.62 -32.95 -24.98
C THR A 598 -22.24 -31.53 -24.60
N LEU A 599 -21.15 -31.39 -23.85
CA LEU A 599 -20.54 -30.08 -23.63
C LEU A 599 -19.91 -29.64 -24.94
N VAL A 600 -20.31 -28.46 -25.38
CA VAL A 600 -19.88 -27.89 -26.65
C VAL A 600 -18.97 -26.71 -26.34
N LYS A 601 -17.74 -26.78 -26.85
CA LYS A 601 -16.90 -25.60 -26.95
C LYS A 601 -17.31 -24.81 -28.19
N PHE A 602 -17.84 -23.61 -27.95
CA PHE A 602 -18.23 -22.70 -29.01
C PHE A 602 -17.07 -21.83 -29.44
N LYS A 603 -16.85 -21.78 -30.75
CA LYS A 603 -16.04 -20.75 -31.38
C LYS A 603 -16.74 -20.33 -32.66
N GLU A 604 -17.17 -19.06 -32.70
CA GLU A 604 -17.61 -18.39 -33.94
C GLU A 604 -18.78 -19.11 -34.69
N GLY A 605 -19.75 -19.66 -33.95
CA GLY A 605 -20.94 -20.32 -34.51
C GLY A 605 -20.75 -21.80 -34.92
N MET A 606 -19.58 -22.37 -34.63
CA MET A 606 -19.25 -23.77 -34.88
C MET A 606 -19.00 -24.54 -33.56
N ILE A 607 -19.24 -25.84 -33.60
CA ILE A 607 -18.88 -26.77 -32.52
C ILE A 607 -17.47 -27.30 -32.80
N ASP A 608 -16.53 -27.10 -31.87
CA ASP A 608 -15.13 -27.52 -32.03
C ASP A 608 -14.86 -28.96 -31.49
N GLY A 609 -15.75 -29.52 -30.68
CA GLY A 609 -15.53 -30.81 -30.02
C GLY A 609 -16.70 -31.25 -29.14
N PHE A 610 -16.73 -32.55 -28.84
CA PHE A 610 -17.66 -33.17 -27.90
C PHE A 610 -16.88 -33.61 -26.65
N SER A 611 -17.27 -33.14 -25.46
CA SER A 611 -16.73 -33.73 -24.22
C SER A 611 -17.46 -35.03 -23.89
N ARG A 612 -16.70 -36.06 -23.47
CA ARG A 612 -17.30 -37.15 -22.69
C ARG A 612 -17.58 -36.65 -21.28
N GLU A 613 -18.67 -37.12 -20.68
CA GLU A 613 -18.89 -36.92 -19.23
C GLU A 613 -17.74 -37.58 -18.46
N PRO A 614 -17.24 -36.96 -17.38
CA PRO A 614 -16.17 -37.55 -16.59
C PRO A 614 -16.71 -38.80 -15.90
N ILE A 615 -16.07 -39.95 -16.13
CA ILE A 615 -16.31 -41.17 -15.33
C ILE A 615 -15.56 -41.09 -13.99
N THR A 616 -14.74 -40.06 -13.74
CA THR A 616 -13.92 -39.99 -12.51
C THR A 616 -13.95 -38.60 -11.85
N GLU A 617 -14.03 -38.61 -10.52
CA GLU A 617 -14.09 -37.47 -9.58
C GLU A 617 -12.86 -36.52 -9.63
N LEU A 618 -11.94 -36.72 -10.59
CA LEU A 618 -10.69 -35.98 -10.76
C LEU A 618 -10.58 -35.40 -12.18
N GLY A 619 -11.51 -34.49 -12.48
CA GLY A 619 -11.28 -33.19 -13.16
C GLY A 619 -10.26 -33.03 -14.30
N GLU A 620 -10.24 -33.87 -15.33
CA GLU A 620 -9.72 -33.46 -16.65
C GLU A 620 -10.73 -33.76 -17.78
N ASP A 621 -11.31 -32.70 -18.35
CA ASP A 621 -12.21 -32.76 -19.51
C ASP A 621 -11.41 -33.16 -20.76
N LYS A 622 -11.35 -34.47 -21.09
CA LYS A 622 -10.87 -34.92 -22.40
C LYS A 622 -11.94 -34.68 -23.46
N VAL A 623 -11.92 -33.51 -24.07
CA VAL A 623 -12.74 -33.17 -25.25
C VAL A 623 -12.26 -34.00 -26.44
N GLN A 624 -13.14 -34.82 -27.01
CA GLN A 624 -12.90 -35.45 -28.30
C GLN A 624 -13.19 -34.42 -29.39
N SER A 625 -12.13 -33.94 -30.06
CA SER A 625 -12.26 -32.98 -31.16
C SER A 625 -13.10 -33.56 -32.28
N ILE A 626 -13.94 -32.74 -32.91
CA ILE A 626 -14.65 -33.17 -34.12
C ILE A 626 -13.62 -33.48 -35.21
N PRO A 627 -13.70 -34.63 -35.89
CA PRO A 627 -12.81 -34.95 -36.99
C PRO A 627 -12.81 -33.86 -38.08
N ASN A 628 -11.63 -33.46 -38.57
CA ASN A 628 -11.44 -32.33 -39.50
C ASN A 628 -12.30 -32.35 -40.78
N GLY A 629 -12.85 -33.50 -41.18
CA GLY A 629 -13.76 -33.66 -42.31
C GLY A 629 -15.25 -33.47 -41.98
N VAL A 630 -15.63 -33.14 -40.75
CA VAL A 630 -17.02 -32.87 -40.36
C VAL A 630 -17.16 -31.51 -39.71
N LEU A 631 -18.23 -30.82 -40.07
CA LEU A 631 -18.55 -29.48 -39.61
C LEU A 631 -19.95 -29.46 -39.00
N ILE A 632 -20.08 -28.99 -37.76
CA ILE A 632 -21.38 -28.80 -37.11
C ILE A 632 -21.64 -27.31 -36.92
N VAL A 633 -22.74 -26.86 -37.51
CA VAL A 633 -23.08 -25.45 -37.67
C VAL A 633 -24.39 -25.15 -36.96
N LEU A 634 -24.41 -24.12 -36.12
CA LEU A 634 -25.65 -23.56 -35.60
C LEU A 634 -26.01 -22.32 -36.43
N LYS A 635 -27.19 -22.31 -37.05
CA LYS A 635 -27.64 -21.19 -37.88
C LYS A 635 -28.14 -20.03 -36.99
N ASP A 636 -27.97 -18.80 -37.46
CA ASP A 636 -28.35 -17.54 -36.79
C ASP A 636 -27.54 -17.16 -35.53
N LEU A 637 -26.35 -17.74 -35.34
CA LEU A 637 -25.34 -17.25 -34.39
C LEU A 637 -24.21 -16.51 -35.15
N PRO A 638 -23.57 -15.48 -34.56
CA PRO A 638 -22.54 -14.68 -35.21
C PRO A 638 -21.34 -15.54 -35.64
N ARG A 639 -20.90 -15.35 -36.89
CA ARG A 639 -19.79 -16.08 -37.51
C ARG A 639 -18.66 -15.12 -37.87
N VAL A 640 -17.42 -15.56 -37.65
CA VAL A 640 -16.24 -14.98 -38.28
C VAL A 640 -15.89 -15.88 -39.46
N GLU A 641 -15.69 -15.32 -40.66
CA GLU A 641 -15.34 -16.09 -41.85
C GLU A 641 -13.98 -16.79 -41.66
N LYS A 642 -14.00 -18.10 -41.43
CA LYS A 642 -12.82 -18.96 -41.44
C LYS A 642 -12.80 -19.85 -42.68
N ASN A 643 -11.60 -20.28 -43.05
CA ASN A 643 -11.36 -21.26 -44.10
C ASN A 643 -12.11 -22.57 -43.78
N ILE A 644 -13.21 -22.80 -44.51
CA ILE A 644 -14.03 -24.00 -44.40
C ILE A 644 -13.33 -25.14 -45.17
N PRO A 645 -13.07 -26.30 -44.55
CA PRO A 645 -12.38 -27.40 -45.22
C PRO A 645 -13.19 -27.96 -46.40
N SER A 646 -12.48 -28.35 -47.45
CA SER A 646 -13.00 -29.06 -48.63
C SER A 646 -12.11 -30.28 -48.91
N PRO A 647 -12.62 -31.53 -48.92
CA PRO A 647 -14.01 -32.01 -48.77
C PRO A 647 -14.52 -32.09 -47.31
N ARG A 648 -15.86 -32.08 -47.08
CA ARG A 648 -16.46 -32.15 -45.74
C ARG A 648 -17.90 -32.71 -45.69
N VAL A 649 -18.34 -33.18 -44.52
CA VAL A 649 -19.76 -33.39 -44.16
C VAL A 649 -20.20 -32.26 -43.23
N GLN A 650 -21.32 -31.61 -43.52
CA GLN A 650 -21.85 -30.49 -42.74
C GLN A 650 -23.21 -30.84 -42.13
N ILE A 651 -23.31 -30.75 -40.81
CA ILE A 651 -24.56 -30.90 -40.04
C ILE A 651 -24.98 -29.50 -39.58
N THR A 652 -26.11 -29.00 -40.07
CA THR A 652 -26.61 -27.65 -39.78
C THR A 652 -27.86 -27.73 -38.92
N PHE A 653 -27.83 -27.11 -37.74
CA PHE A 653 -28.98 -26.96 -36.86
C PHE A 653 -29.68 -25.63 -37.15
N LEU A 654 -30.98 -25.72 -37.42
CA LEU A 654 -31.85 -24.60 -37.72
C LEU A 654 -32.72 -24.27 -36.50
N PRO A 655 -32.78 -23.00 -36.06
CA PRO A 655 -33.62 -22.61 -34.94
C PRO A 655 -35.09 -22.95 -35.17
N SER A 656 -35.77 -23.32 -34.09
CA SER A 656 -37.19 -23.61 -34.14
C SER A 656 -38.01 -22.33 -34.29
N ILE A 657 -38.77 -22.22 -35.38
CA ILE A 657 -39.62 -21.05 -35.70
C ILE A 657 -40.66 -20.78 -34.59
N GLN A 658 -41.08 -21.82 -33.85
CA GLN A 658 -42.01 -21.70 -32.72
C GLN A 658 -41.43 -20.94 -31.52
N PHE A 659 -40.10 -20.94 -31.37
CA PHE A 659 -39.40 -20.32 -30.23
C PHE A 659 -38.55 -19.09 -30.64
N HIS A 660 -38.44 -18.79 -31.95
CA HIS A 660 -37.57 -17.75 -32.51
C HIS A 660 -38.17 -16.33 -32.52
N LYS A 661 -39.33 -16.10 -31.90
CA LYS A 661 -40.03 -14.78 -31.94
C LYS A 661 -39.51 -13.72 -30.94
N GLY A 662 -38.46 -14.00 -30.19
CA GLY A 662 -37.78 -13.03 -29.33
C GLY A 662 -36.31 -12.94 -29.69
N SER A 663 -35.83 -11.75 -30.03
CA SER A 663 -34.43 -11.41 -30.26
C SER A 663 -33.53 -11.96 -29.15
N VAL A 664 -32.68 -12.93 -29.51
CA VAL A 664 -31.60 -13.43 -28.65
C VAL A 664 -30.43 -12.45 -28.82
N ASP A 665 -30.34 -11.46 -27.94
CA ASP A 665 -29.06 -10.78 -27.70
C ASP A 665 -28.12 -11.79 -27.01
N ILE A 666 -26.99 -12.08 -27.67
CA ILE A 666 -25.97 -13.04 -27.25
C ILE A 666 -24.98 -12.39 -26.29
#